data_AF-A0A5D0N768-F1
#
_entry.id   AF-A0A5D0N768-F1
#
_cell.length_a   1.000
_cell.length_b   1.000
_cell.length_c   1.000
_cell.angle_alpha   90.00
_cell.angle_beta   90.00
_cell.angle_gamma   90.00
#
_symmetry.space_group_name_H-M   'P 1'
#
loop_
_entity.id
_entity.type
_entity.pdbx_description
1 polymer ?
#
loop_
_entity_poly.entity_id
_entity_poly.type
_entity_poly.pdbx_seq_one_letter_code
_entity_poly.pdbx_strand_id
1 'polypeptide(L)'
;MGIKRIRLAVAAFAATATIAALFLNSGTALAASGAGAVKVTINAPEGVPATIFLDGKTQLVAAKPPASTTATLTLSMPAGAYHVNLPAIEFGGARYVGQSSRPEAVVRPGATTPLTVIYEWEGGPRDLHVTSLDRTTVALRWTAADSWRFALRRAVGPTAPRKVDEGAFVPTDGTSATDSGLAPGAQYSYSLFAKDHSRWYGPLVISVTTASPAGSTNASYVTQPSTFIANADDIASAATTGDGVRIVLNEGVRTPLLGAAVVLPVSPALPGGYLGVVSGVSSNGRALDLVAGGLSDAFDYYELSVDSFTTDADILASPTTAPSAAAPSAKSSGTAMKKPATRTKAGKGSAASKSVAGAAAPMTADVPPAPSVSAGLCHISVGTKVEYAPSIALAGHFKTKLDKYRFLGVDIPTGASLDMALTAKVIGAASIDVGAKYDCVLPLPKVFKTLTVNPVPLSVMLEPTVRFTVSGALKVSNIGATVTGGVHVAGSMTVKDGASFFGSAILDASPLTPLVSLNGAVDLEAGGALTVGPGVGTANAGVIAGVKGQIYPLDASYKAHFPLGDPNYNNCSHLKASLSAGLSLTAKAWLNSWSWSQNITLDALNGELPYPGSPWEFPKGCSIPTGTPDSLLGPGVSKVSDSTSGSADQWGHVDGFVPGKKAWVLSTGRISDAVGTPDQFASTELGLPGDADLSALAGYATHDAASYQVTLVPSAPTLHVRYVFASEEYPEYVGSQFNDVMAVYVNGKNCSFVPGTTTPVSINTINAGENSTYYVDNSTGAAGYSTSMDGLTVPLTCSVPVAPGVPVTVRIAVADTSDGIYDSAVALVDGGIWTD
;
A
#
# COMPACT_ATOMS: atom_id res chain seq x y z
N MET A 1 -33.74 5.52 -27.92
CA MET A 1 -33.46 5.97 -29.30
C MET A 1 -32.01 6.45 -29.34
N GLY A 2 -31.12 5.75 -30.05
CA GLY A 2 -29.80 6.27 -30.45
C GLY A 2 -28.59 6.05 -29.53
N ILE A 3 -28.25 4.81 -29.19
CA ILE A 3 -26.88 4.46 -28.74
C ILE A 3 -25.95 4.50 -29.97
N LYS A 4 -25.16 5.56 -30.10
CA LYS A 4 -23.99 5.61 -31.00
C LYS A 4 -23.00 6.63 -30.42
N ARG A 5 -21.74 6.19 -30.31
CA ARG A 5 -20.50 6.97 -30.05
C ARG A 5 -19.99 7.02 -28.60
N ILE A 6 -19.47 5.88 -28.12
CA ILE A 6 -18.21 5.84 -27.36
C ILE A 6 -17.38 4.67 -27.93
N ARG A 7 -16.72 4.93 -29.07
CA ARG A 7 -15.62 4.15 -29.63
C ARG A 7 -14.64 5.17 -30.21
N LEU A 8 -13.83 5.78 -29.36
CA LEU A 8 -12.74 6.67 -29.77
C LEU A 8 -11.72 6.75 -28.62
N ALA A 9 -10.83 5.74 -28.53
CA ALA A 9 -9.59 5.81 -27.73
C ALA A 9 -8.57 4.66 -27.99
N VAL A 10 -8.86 3.66 -28.83
CA VAL A 10 -7.89 2.56 -29.12
C VAL A 10 -7.53 2.45 -30.62
N ALA A 11 -8.05 3.35 -31.46
CA ALA A 11 -7.72 3.41 -32.89
C ALA A 11 -6.89 4.66 -33.21
N ALA A 12 -5.67 4.75 -32.65
CA ALA A 12 -4.69 5.77 -33.03
C ALA A 12 -3.25 5.34 -32.68
N PHE A 13 -2.83 4.14 -33.07
CA PHE A 13 -1.41 3.78 -33.27
C PHE A 13 -1.33 2.54 -34.17
N ALA A 14 -1.87 2.65 -35.38
CA ALA A 14 -1.70 1.63 -36.42
C ALA A 14 -1.79 2.31 -37.80
N ALA A 15 -0.81 3.15 -38.11
CA ALA A 15 -0.57 3.62 -39.46
C ALA A 15 0.94 3.73 -39.68
N THR A 16 1.40 3.00 -40.69
CA THR A 16 2.75 2.97 -41.28
C THR A 16 3.91 2.56 -40.37
N ALA A 17 4.05 1.24 -40.19
CA ALA A 17 5.35 0.62 -40.03
C ALA A 17 5.54 -0.39 -41.17
N THR A 18 5.93 0.10 -42.35
CA THR A 18 6.59 -0.73 -43.35
C THR A 18 7.96 -1.07 -42.78
N ILE A 19 8.05 -2.14 -41.97
CA ILE A 19 9.35 -2.70 -41.58
C ILE A 19 9.86 -3.49 -42.78
N ALA A 20 10.49 -2.78 -43.71
CA ALA A 20 11.55 -3.37 -44.50
C ALA A 20 12.69 -3.64 -43.51
N ALA A 21 12.88 -4.90 -43.14
CA ALA A 21 14.08 -5.32 -42.42
C ALA A 21 15.30 -5.07 -43.34
N LEU A 22 15.92 -3.89 -43.23
CA LEU A 22 17.25 -3.66 -43.75
C LEU A 22 18.23 -4.41 -42.85
N PHE A 23 18.67 -5.59 -43.31
CA PHE A 23 19.88 -6.21 -42.80
C PHE A 23 21.09 -5.40 -43.28
N LEU A 24 21.55 -4.44 -42.48
CA LEU A 24 22.92 -3.91 -42.61
C LEU A 24 23.84 -4.77 -41.75
N ASN A 25 24.26 -5.91 -42.31
CA ASN A 25 25.45 -6.57 -41.84
C ASN A 25 26.60 -6.05 -42.70
N SER A 26 27.40 -5.12 -42.15
CA SER A 26 28.66 -4.66 -42.77
C SER A 26 29.73 -5.73 -42.59
N GLY A 27 29.50 -6.90 -43.19
CA GLY A 27 30.50 -7.93 -43.40
C GLY A 27 30.75 -8.00 -44.90
N THR A 28 31.98 -7.74 -45.33
CA THR A 28 32.44 -7.98 -46.69
C THR A 28 32.01 -9.38 -47.14
N ALA A 29 31.03 -9.44 -48.04
CA ALA A 29 30.54 -10.68 -48.62
C ALA A 29 31.62 -11.25 -49.55
N LEU A 30 32.40 -12.21 -49.07
CA LEU A 30 32.85 -13.27 -49.96
C LEU A 30 31.60 -14.07 -50.33
N ALA A 31 31.13 -13.88 -51.57
CA ALA A 31 30.05 -14.65 -52.14
C ALA A 31 30.38 -16.16 -52.01
N ALA A 32 29.64 -16.86 -51.14
CA ALA A 32 29.64 -18.30 -51.14
C ALA A 32 29.05 -18.77 -52.48
N SER A 33 29.91 -19.13 -53.43
CA SER A 33 29.54 -19.66 -54.73
C SER A 33 28.81 -21.01 -54.53
N GLY A 34 27.47 -20.96 -54.40
CA GLY A 34 26.66 -22.17 -54.19
C GLY A 34 25.25 -21.97 -53.61
N ALA A 35 24.89 -20.77 -53.12
CA ALA A 35 23.54 -20.52 -52.59
C ALA A 35 22.53 -20.19 -53.70
N GLY A 36 21.31 -20.70 -53.57
CA GLY A 36 20.14 -20.29 -54.35
C GLY A 36 19.06 -19.71 -53.43
N ALA A 37 17.86 -19.49 -53.95
CA ALA A 37 16.75 -19.00 -53.15
C ALA A 37 15.43 -19.73 -53.43
N VAL A 38 14.51 -19.70 -52.46
CA VAL A 38 13.12 -20.11 -52.63
C VAL A 38 12.22 -18.92 -52.33
N LYS A 39 11.36 -18.55 -53.27
CA LYS A 39 10.32 -17.54 -53.08
C LYS A 39 9.01 -18.24 -52.68
N VAL A 40 8.70 -18.24 -51.39
CA VAL A 40 7.51 -18.87 -50.82
C VAL A 40 6.37 -17.86 -50.77
N THR A 41 5.23 -18.19 -51.36
CA THR A 41 3.97 -17.44 -51.26
C THR A 41 2.97 -18.26 -50.47
N ILE A 42 2.53 -17.73 -49.33
CA ILE A 42 1.64 -18.42 -48.38
C ILE A 42 0.30 -17.72 -48.41
N ASN A 43 -0.76 -18.45 -48.76
CA ASN A 43 -2.15 -17.97 -48.72
C ASN A 43 -2.89 -18.70 -47.61
N ALA A 44 -3.58 -17.96 -46.75
CA ALA A 44 -4.46 -18.50 -45.72
C ALA A 44 -5.63 -17.52 -45.48
N PRO A 45 -6.76 -17.97 -44.91
CA PRO A 45 -7.84 -17.09 -44.53
C PRO A 45 -7.37 -15.94 -43.62
N GLU A 46 -8.12 -14.84 -43.63
CA GLU A 46 -7.85 -13.69 -42.76
C GLU A 46 -7.79 -14.12 -41.29
N GLY A 47 -6.79 -13.63 -40.56
CA GLY A 47 -6.56 -14.00 -39.16
C GLY A 47 -5.78 -15.29 -38.96
N VAL A 48 -5.69 -16.21 -39.94
CA VAL A 48 -5.02 -17.50 -39.76
C VAL A 48 -3.50 -17.37 -40.00
N PRO A 49 -2.65 -17.49 -38.96
CA PRO A 49 -1.21 -17.53 -39.15
C PRO A 49 -0.80 -18.86 -39.77
N ALA A 50 0.35 -18.92 -40.45
CA ALA A 50 0.84 -20.17 -41.01
C ALA A 50 2.37 -20.24 -40.96
N THR A 51 2.89 -21.45 -40.73
CA THR A 51 4.34 -21.73 -40.71
C THR A 51 4.62 -22.90 -41.63
N ILE A 52 5.58 -22.75 -42.53
CA ILE A 52 6.01 -23.75 -43.50
C ILE A 52 7.46 -24.10 -43.21
N PHE A 53 7.77 -25.38 -43.13
CA PHE A 53 9.12 -25.88 -42.95
C PHE A 53 9.65 -26.40 -44.30
N LEU A 54 10.87 -26.00 -44.63
CA LEU A 54 11.63 -26.49 -45.77
C LEU A 54 12.79 -27.33 -45.22
N ASP A 55 12.64 -28.65 -45.28
CA ASP A 55 13.55 -29.60 -44.64
C ASP A 55 14.54 -30.17 -45.66
N GLY A 56 15.83 -29.91 -45.48
CA GLY A 56 16.88 -30.41 -46.37
C GLY A 56 18.24 -30.45 -45.65
N LYS A 57 19.31 -30.00 -46.32
CA LYS A 57 20.63 -29.84 -45.67
C LYS A 57 20.59 -28.88 -44.48
N THR A 58 19.65 -27.95 -44.51
CA THR A 58 19.29 -27.05 -43.42
C THR A 58 17.77 -27.01 -43.34
N GLN A 59 17.22 -26.77 -42.15
CA GLN A 59 15.80 -26.50 -41.99
C GLN A 59 15.59 -24.98 -42.03
N LEU A 60 14.65 -24.55 -42.87
CA LEU A 60 14.26 -23.14 -42.97
C LEU A 60 12.75 -22.98 -42.83
N VAL A 61 12.35 -21.83 -42.30
CA VAL A 61 10.96 -21.51 -41.97
C VAL A 61 10.51 -20.30 -42.78
N ALA A 62 9.35 -20.42 -43.41
CA ALA A 62 8.59 -19.30 -43.94
C ALA A 62 7.30 -19.16 -43.13
N ALA A 63 7.07 -17.98 -42.55
CA ALA A 63 5.92 -17.73 -41.71
C ALA A 63 5.05 -16.59 -42.27
N LYS A 64 3.74 -16.74 -42.13
CA LYS A 64 2.71 -15.77 -42.48
C LYS A 64 2.07 -15.25 -41.18
N PRO A 65 2.06 -13.92 -40.94
CA PRO A 65 1.39 -13.35 -39.77
C PRO A 65 -0.15 -13.43 -39.89
N PRO A 66 -0.90 -13.33 -38.78
CA PRO A 66 -2.36 -13.41 -38.78
C PRO A 66 -3.03 -12.21 -39.48
N ALA A 67 -2.41 -11.02 -39.44
CA ALA A 67 -2.99 -9.77 -39.95
C ALA A 67 -3.08 -9.64 -41.50
N SER A 68 -2.61 -10.62 -42.25
CA SER A 68 -2.61 -10.60 -43.73
C SER A 68 -3.29 -11.86 -44.27
N THR A 69 -3.80 -11.86 -45.50
CA THR A 69 -4.30 -13.08 -46.17
C THR A 69 -3.21 -13.80 -46.97
N THR A 70 -2.20 -13.05 -47.41
CA THR A 70 -1.04 -13.57 -48.14
C THR A 70 0.26 -13.04 -47.55
N ALA A 71 1.31 -13.86 -47.54
CA ALA A 71 2.69 -13.43 -47.30
C ALA A 71 3.64 -14.00 -48.34
N THR A 72 4.63 -13.22 -48.77
CA THR A 72 5.67 -13.66 -49.69
C THR A 72 7.04 -13.44 -49.09
N LEU A 73 7.83 -14.51 -48.97
CA LEU A 73 9.17 -14.48 -48.40
C LEU A 73 10.16 -15.12 -49.37
N THR A 74 11.37 -14.55 -49.46
CA THR A 74 12.47 -15.13 -50.22
C THR A 74 13.53 -15.65 -49.25
N LEU A 75 13.71 -16.97 -49.22
CA LEU A 75 14.66 -17.65 -48.35
C LEU A 75 15.91 -18.00 -49.14
N SER A 76 17.07 -17.47 -48.74
CA SER A 76 18.37 -17.86 -49.28
C SER A 76 18.84 -19.16 -48.63
N MET A 77 19.24 -20.14 -49.42
CA MET A 77 19.62 -21.45 -48.90
C MET A 77 20.62 -22.20 -49.79
N PRO A 78 21.42 -23.12 -49.22
CA PRO A 78 22.34 -23.95 -49.99
C PRO A 78 21.63 -24.74 -51.08
N ALA A 79 22.30 -24.94 -52.22
CA ALA A 79 21.76 -25.79 -53.27
C ALA A 79 21.49 -27.24 -52.77
N GLY A 80 20.32 -27.75 -53.13
CA GLY A 80 19.79 -29.03 -52.67
C GLY A 80 18.28 -29.16 -52.89
N ALA A 81 17.74 -30.34 -52.61
CA ALA A 81 16.30 -30.56 -52.54
C ALA A 81 15.83 -30.36 -51.08
N TYR A 82 14.70 -29.68 -50.91
CA TYR A 82 14.08 -29.42 -49.62
C TYR A 82 12.64 -29.91 -49.64
N HIS A 83 12.28 -30.77 -48.70
CA HIS A 83 10.93 -31.26 -48.51
C HIS A 83 10.05 -30.15 -47.92
N VAL A 84 8.85 -29.98 -48.47
CA VAL A 84 7.89 -28.98 -48.02
C VAL A 84 6.97 -29.60 -46.97
N ASN A 85 7.21 -29.27 -45.72
CA ASN A 85 6.45 -29.77 -44.59
C ASN A 85 5.44 -28.72 -44.10
N LEU A 86 4.16 -29.11 -44.13
CA LEU A 86 2.99 -28.26 -43.88
C LEU A 86 2.24 -28.76 -42.64
N PRO A 87 2.60 -28.30 -41.43
CA PRO A 87 1.88 -28.68 -40.23
C PRO A 87 0.44 -28.19 -40.28
N ALA A 88 -0.49 -28.98 -39.77
CA ALA A 88 -1.85 -28.48 -39.53
C ALA A 88 -1.81 -27.33 -38.52
N ILE A 89 -2.62 -26.32 -38.77
CA ILE A 89 -2.73 -25.13 -37.93
C ILE A 89 -4.06 -25.19 -37.21
N GLU A 90 -3.99 -25.14 -35.89
CA GLU A 90 -5.17 -24.94 -35.06
C GLU A 90 -5.20 -23.48 -34.69
N PHE A 91 -6.13 -22.76 -35.30
CA PHE A 91 -6.30 -21.35 -35.04
C PHE A 91 -7.78 -21.01 -35.07
N GLY A 92 -8.17 -20.17 -34.14
CA GLY A 92 -9.55 -19.73 -34.04
C GLY A 92 -10.58 -20.85 -33.86
N GLY A 93 -10.23 -21.90 -33.10
CA GLY A 93 -11.10 -23.04 -32.82
C GLY A 93 -11.30 -24.00 -34.00
N ALA A 94 -10.59 -23.81 -35.12
CA ALA A 94 -10.68 -24.65 -36.30
C ALA A 94 -9.30 -25.16 -36.73
N ARG A 95 -9.31 -26.31 -37.41
CA ARG A 95 -8.11 -26.93 -37.98
C ARG A 95 -7.99 -26.58 -39.46
N TYR A 96 -6.84 -26.09 -39.86
CA TYR A 96 -6.47 -25.75 -41.23
C TYR A 96 -5.35 -26.67 -41.71
N VAL A 97 -5.47 -27.15 -42.94
CA VAL A 97 -4.48 -28.03 -43.57
C VAL A 97 -3.91 -27.37 -44.81
N GLY A 98 -2.60 -27.53 -44.99
CA GLY A 98 -1.86 -26.89 -46.07
C GLY A 98 -1.72 -27.80 -47.29
N GLN A 99 -1.73 -27.20 -48.47
CA GLN A 99 -1.33 -27.83 -49.72
C GLN A 99 -0.26 -26.97 -50.40
N SER A 100 0.77 -27.61 -50.96
CA SER A 100 1.84 -26.93 -51.70
C SER A 100 1.71 -27.18 -53.20
N SER A 101 2.19 -26.23 -54.01
CA SER A 101 2.29 -26.40 -55.46
C SER A 101 3.30 -27.48 -55.88
N ARG A 102 4.14 -27.93 -54.95
CA ARG A 102 5.09 -29.04 -55.11
C ARG A 102 5.49 -29.62 -53.75
N PRO A 103 5.72 -30.94 -53.63
CA PRO A 103 6.15 -31.58 -52.39
C PRO A 103 7.63 -31.29 -52.05
N GLU A 104 8.45 -30.93 -53.04
CA GLU A 104 9.85 -30.57 -52.86
C GLU A 104 10.22 -29.29 -53.62
N ALA A 105 11.02 -28.44 -52.97
CA ALA A 105 11.64 -27.26 -53.58
C ALA A 105 13.12 -27.56 -53.89
N VAL A 106 13.44 -27.70 -55.18
CA VAL A 106 14.82 -27.87 -55.64
C VAL A 106 15.48 -26.51 -55.81
N VAL A 107 16.57 -26.29 -55.09
CA VAL A 107 17.33 -25.04 -55.08
C VAL A 107 18.62 -25.20 -55.88
N ARG A 108 18.81 -24.31 -56.86
CA ARG A 108 20.02 -24.27 -57.69
C ARG A 108 20.81 -22.99 -57.40
N PRO A 109 22.15 -23.01 -57.46
CA PRO A 109 22.98 -21.83 -57.23
C PRO A 109 22.54 -20.65 -58.13
N GLY A 110 22.36 -19.46 -57.54
CA GLY A 110 21.97 -18.24 -58.25
C GLY A 110 20.53 -18.21 -58.79
N ALA A 111 19.76 -19.30 -58.65
CA ALA A 111 18.37 -19.37 -59.10
C ALA A 111 17.38 -19.14 -57.94
N THR A 112 16.20 -18.62 -58.26
CA THR A 112 15.07 -18.50 -57.33
C THR A 112 13.96 -19.47 -57.71
N THR A 113 13.63 -20.40 -56.83
CA THR A 113 12.57 -21.40 -57.03
C THR A 113 11.24 -20.88 -56.44
N PRO A 114 10.16 -20.74 -57.21
CA PRO A 114 8.87 -20.33 -56.67
C PRO A 114 8.17 -21.51 -55.98
N LEU A 115 7.56 -21.25 -54.82
CA LEU A 115 6.73 -22.18 -54.07
C LEU A 115 5.46 -21.46 -53.62
N THR A 116 4.29 -22.06 -53.87
CA THR A 116 3.01 -21.53 -53.40
C THR A 116 2.38 -22.53 -52.45
N VAL A 117 1.90 -22.05 -51.31
CA VAL A 117 1.24 -22.85 -50.28
C VAL A 117 -0.12 -22.21 -49.96
N ILE A 118 -1.15 -23.04 -49.87
CA ILE A 118 -2.52 -22.62 -49.55
C ILE A 118 -2.97 -23.42 -48.34
N TYR A 119 -3.42 -22.72 -47.29
CA TYR A 119 -4.08 -23.31 -46.13
C TYR A 119 -5.58 -23.09 -46.22
N GLU A 120 -6.34 -24.16 -46.00
CA GLU A 120 -7.80 -24.14 -46.00
C GLU A 120 -8.35 -24.86 -44.78
N TRP A 121 -9.57 -24.52 -44.38
CA TRP A 121 -10.26 -25.23 -43.31
C TRP A 121 -10.46 -26.69 -43.70
N GLU A 122 -10.11 -27.62 -42.80
CA GLU A 122 -10.16 -29.06 -43.06
C GLU A 122 -11.59 -29.59 -43.30
N GLY A 123 -12.61 -28.82 -42.92
CA GLY A 123 -14.01 -29.23 -42.96
C GLY A 123 -14.50 -29.90 -41.67
N GLY A 124 -13.60 -30.17 -40.72
CA GLY A 124 -13.86 -30.90 -39.47
C GLY A 124 -14.62 -30.11 -38.38
N PRO A 125 -14.72 -30.67 -37.15
CA PRO A 125 -15.35 -29.99 -36.02
C PRO A 125 -14.64 -28.66 -35.73
N ARG A 126 -15.33 -27.77 -35.01
CA ARG A 126 -14.81 -26.47 -34.60
C ARG A 126 -15.17 -26.16 -33.15
N ASP A 127 -14.56 -25.12 -32.60
CA ASP A 127 -14.88 -24.51 -31.31
C ASP A 127 -14.90 -25.53 -30.15
N LEU A 128 -13.93 -26.44 -30.11
CA LEU A 128 -13.72 -27.29 -28.94
C LEU A 128 -13.33 -26.42 -27.73
N HIS A 129 -14.12 -26.45 -26.67
CA HIS A 129 -13.90 -25.66 -25.47
C HIS A 129 -14.38 -26.40 -24.21
N VAL A 130 -13.89 -25.94 -23.06
CA VAL A 130 -14.34 -26.39 -21.74
C VAL A 130 -15.56 -25.59 -21.31
N THR A 131 -16.57 -26.28 -20.78
CA THR A 131 -17.82 -25.67 -20.28
C THR A 131 -17.92 -25.70 -18.76
N SER A 132 -17.26 -26.66 -18.11
CA SER A 132 -17.06 -26.68 -16.66
C SER A 132 -15.76 -27.36 -16.30
N LEU A 133 -15.08 -26.85 -15.28
CA LEU A 133 -13.81 -27.35 -14.79
C LEU A 133 -13.85 -27.44 -13.27
N ASP A 134 -13.55 -28.62 -12.72
CA ASP A 134 -13.43 -28.88 -11.29
C ASP A 134 -12.13 -29.66 -11.01
N ARG A 135 -11.87 -30.01 -9.74
CA ARG A 135 -10.69 -30.75 -9.29
C ARG A 135 -10.57 -32.12 -9.93
N THR A 136 -11.69 -32.77 -10.22
CA THR A 136 -11.72 -34.17 -10.70
C THR A 136 -12.54 -34.35 -11.98
N THR A 137 -13.11 -33.27 -12.52
CA THR A 137 -14.06 -33.33 -13.64
C THR A 137 -13.79 -32.22 -14.65
N VAL A 138 -13.89 -32.55 -15.94
CA VAL A 138 -13.83 -31.61 -17.07
C VAL A 138 -15.02 -31.88 -17.98
N ALA A 139 -15.83 -30.86 -18.29
CA ALA A 139 -16.87 -30.97 -19.31
C ALA A 139 -16.48 -30.18 -20.56
N LEU A 140 -16.60 -30.80 -21.74
CA LEU A 140 -16.22 -30.23 -23.02
C LEU A 140 -17.41 -30.15 -23.97
N ARG A 141 -17.39 -29.15 -24.85
CA ARG A 141 -18.31 -29.02 -25.99
C ARG A 141 -17.59 -28.59 -27.26
N TRP A 142 -18.20 -28.89 -28.40
CA TRP A 142 -17.72 -28.47 -29.72
C TRP A 142 -18.89 -28.24 -30.69
N THR A 143 -18.57 -27.64 -31.84
CA THR A 143 -19.50 -27.43 -32.96
C THR A 143 -19.21 -28.43 -34.07
N ALA A 144 -20.20 -29.25 -34.44
CA ALA A 144 -20.14 -30.21 -35.54
C ALA A 144 -21.55 -30.59 -35.99
N ALA A 145 -21.68 -31.31 -37.11
CA ALA A 145 -22.96 -31.85 -37.55
C ALA A 145 -23.40 -33.02 -36.65
N ASP A 146 -24.70 -33.08 -36.31
CA ASP A 146 -25.27 -34.11 -35.42
C ASP A 146 -25.17 -35.54 -35.98
N SER A 147 -24.99 -35.69 -37.30
CA SER A 147 -24.83 -37.00 -37.96
C SER A 147 -23.43 -37.61 -37.80
N TRP A 148 -22.47 -36.85 -37.28
CA TRP A 148 -21.07 -37.26 -37.17
C TRP A 148 -20.83 -38.11 -35.93
N ARG A 149 -19.82 -38.98 -35.99
CA ARG A 149 -19.35 -39.76 -34.82
C ARG A 149 -18.08 -39.15 -34.26
N PHE A 150 -17.92 -39.17 -32.95
CA PHE A 150 -16.78 -38.56 -32.28
C PHE A 150 -15.94 -39.60 -31.54
N ALA A 151 -14.62 -39.36 -31.51
CA ALA A 151 -13.71 -40.04 -30.60
C ALA A 151 -12.92 -38.98 -29.85
N LEU A 152 -13.17 -38.86 -28.55
CA LEU A 152 -12.44 -37.98 -27.67
C LEU A 152 -11.38 -38.79 -26.92
N ARG A 153 -10.13 -38.37 -27.02
CA ARG A 153 -8.97 -39.03 -26.41
C ARG A 153 -8.27 -38.10 -25.44
N ARG A 154 -7.93 -38.62 -24.26
CA ARG A 154 -7.20 -37.89 -23.20
C ARG A 154 -5.81 -38.48 -22.99
N ALA A 155 -4.81 -37.63 -22.81
CA ALA A 155 -3.52 -37.97 -22.21
C ALA A 155 -3.25 -37.13 -20.96
N VAL A 156 -2.42 -37.64 -20.05
CA VAL A 156 -1.86 -36.86 -18.94
C VAL A 156 -0.69 -36.04 -19.45
N GLY A 157 -0.62 -34.77 -19.08
CA GLY A 157 0.41 -33.83 -19.50
C GLY A 157 0.13 -33.13 -20.83
N PRO A 158 1.10 -32.39 -21.36
CA PRO A 158 0.92 -31.47 -22.50
C PRO A 158 0.88 -32.18 -23.87
N THR A 159 1.26 -33.45 -23.94
CA THR A 159 1.36 -34.18 -25.21
C THR A 159 0.02 -34.82 -25.58
N ALA A 160 -0.71 -34.17 -26.48
CA ALA A 160 -2.01 -34.64 -26.94
C ALA A 160 -1.92 -35.93 -27.79
N PRO A 161 -2.89 -36.86 -27.66
CA PRO A 161 -3.00 -38.02 -28.54
C PRO A 161 -3.10 -37.61 -30.02
N ARG A 162 -2.32 -38.24 -30.91
CA ARG A 162 -2.27 -37.88 -32.33
C ARG A 162 -3.18 -38.75 -33.18
N LYS A 163 -3.58 -39.91 -32.66
CA LYS A 163 -4.44 -40.88 -33.36
C LYS A 163 -5.70 -41.21 -32.58
N VAL A 164 -6.69 -41.72 -33.31
CA VAL A 164 -7.99 -42.12 -32.79
C VAL A 164 -7.95 -43.27 -31.78
N ASP A 165 -6.83 -43.97 -31.64
CA ASP A 165 -6.60 -45.13 -30.77
C ASP A 165 -5.56 -44.85 -29.66
N GLU A 166 -4.97 -43.66 -29.63
CA GLU A 166 -4.01 -43.24 -28.61
C GLU A 166 -4.73 -42.63 -27.38
N GLY A 167 -4.17 -42.82 -26.19
CA GLY A 167 -4.68 -42.25 -24.95
C GLY A 167 -5.94 -42.92 -24.38
N ALA A 168 -6.45 -42.36 -23.29
CA ALA A 168 -7.67 -42.83 -22.64
C ALA A 168 -8.91 -42.39 -23.43
N PHE A 169 -9.87 -43.30 -23.61
CA PHE A 169 -11.17 -42.99 -24.21
C PHE A 169 -12.01 -42.16 -23.23
N VAL A 170 -12.62 -41.08 -23.73
CA VAL A 170 -13.60 -40.29 -22.99
C VAL A 170 -14.95 -40.42 -23.69
N PRO A 171 -16.00 -40.92 -23.00
CA PRO A 171 -17.33 -41.03 -23.58
C PRO A 171 -17.88 -39.68 -24.06
N THR A 172 -18.49 -39.67 -25.24
CA THR A 172 -19.12 -38.49 -25.83
C THR A 172 -20.63 -38.68 -25.93
N ASP A 173 -21.39 -37.62 -25.65
CA ASP A 173 -22.82 -37.52 -25.88
C ASP A 173 -23.10 -36.39 -26.89
N GLY A 174 -23.41 -36.77 -28.13
CA GLY A 174 -23.50 -35.86 -29.26
C GLY A 174 -22.23 -35.01 -29.40
N THR A 175 -22.37 -33.69 -29.31
CA THR A 175 -21.27 -32.72 -29.39
C THR A 175 -20.70 -32.29 -28.03
N SER A 176 -20.84 -33.15 -27.02
CA SER A 176 -20.38 -32.90 -25.66
C SER A 176 -19.72 -34.11 -25.02
N ALA A 177 -18.94 -33.89 -23.97
CA ALA A 177 -18.36 -34.94 -23.16
C ALA A 177 -18.19 -34.46 -21.72
N THR A 178 -18.26 -35.39 -20.77
CA THR A 178 -17.89 -35.14 -19.37
C THR A 178 -16.91 -36.22 -18.95
N ASP A 179 -15.71 -35.78 -18.58
CA ASP A 179 -14.64 -36.63 -18.10
C ASP A 179 -14.48 -36.48 -16.59
N SER A 180 -14.45 -37.60 -15.87
CA SER A 180 -14.47 -37.62 -14.40
C SER A 180 -13.40 -38.58 -13.86
N GLY A 181 -13.09 -38.46 -12.56
CA GLY A 181 -12.05 -39.25 -11.92
C GLY A 181 -10.62 -38.77 -12.25
N LEU A 182 -10.48 -37.50 -12.62
CA LEU A 182 -9.20 -36.85 -12.87
C LEU A 182 -8.47 -36.53 -11.56
N ALA A 183 -7.14 -36.44 -11.63
CA ALA A 183 -6.32 -35.99 -10.50
C ALA A 183 -6.41 -34.47 -10.35
N PRO A 184 -6.54 -33.93 -9.12
CA PRO A 184 -6.50 -32.49 -8.86
C PRO A 184 -5.15 -31.85 -9.23
N GLY A 185 -5.19 -30.64 -9.79
CA GLY A 185 -4.00 -29.87 -10.19
C GLY A 185 -3.16 -30.52 -11.30
N ALA A 186 -3.69 -31.53 -12.00
CA ALA A 186 -2.99 -32.24 -13.06
C ALA A 186 -3.35 -31.65 -14.42
N GLN A 187 -2.34 -31.59 -15.30
CA GLN A 187 -2.54 -31.20 -16.69
C GLN A 187 -2.98 -32.40 -17.52
N TYR A 188 -3.93 -32.16 -18.42
CA TYR A 188 -4.44 -33.12 -19.39
C TYR A 188 -4.50 -32.46 -20.77
N SER A 189 -4.30 -33.28 -21.80
CA SER A 189 -4.50 -32.88 -23.19
C SER A 189 -5.58 -33.76 -23.82
N TYR A 190 -6.52 -33.12 -24.50
CA TYR A 190 -7.65 -33.76 -25.16
C TYR A 190 -7.54 -33.59 -26.66
N SER A 191 -7.79 -34.67 -27.39
CA SER A 191 -7.82 -34.72 -28.85
C SER A 191 -9.19 -35.17 -29.32
N LEU A 192 -9.92 -34.28 -29.98
CA LEU A 192 -11.22 -34.55 -30.58
C LEU A 192 -11.04 -34.95 -32.05
N PHE A 193 -11.44 -36.18 -32.37
CA PHE A 193 -11.56 -36.65 -33.74
C PHE A 193 -13.04 -36.76 -34.12
N ALA A 194 -13.37 -36.41 -35.35
CA ALA A 194 -14.72 -36.58 -35.87
C ALA A 194 -14.70 -37.45 -37.13
N LYS A 195 -15.71 -38.30 -37.26
CA LYS A 195 -15.90 -39.17 -38.42
C LYS A 195 -17.17 -38.79 -39.14
N ASP A 196 -17.00 -38.42 -40.41
CA ASP A 196 -18.08 -38.28 -41.38
C ASP A 196 -18.00 -39.46 -42.35
N HIS A 197 -19.03 -40.31 -42.37
CA HIS A 197 -19.03 -41.56 -43.13
C HIS A 197 -17.77 -42.42 -42.87
N SER A 198 -16.84 -42.48 -43.84
CA SER A 198 -15.58 -43.23 -43.76
C SER A 198 -14.36 -42.37 -43.41
N ARG A 199 -14.47 -41.03 -43.47
CA ARG A 199 -13.35 -40.11 -43.31
C ARG A 199 -13.26 -39.59 -41.88
N TRP A 200 -12.05 -39.62 -41.32
CA TRP A 200 -11.72 -38.96 -40.05
C TRP A 200 -11.15 -37.57 -40.29
N TYR A 201 -11.53 -36.63 -39.43
CA TYR A 201 -11.02 -35.26 -39.31
C TYR A 201 -10.38 -35.06 -37.94
N GLY A 202 -9.46 -34.09 -37.83
CA GLY A 202 -8.78 -33.75 -36.59
C GLY A 202 -7.39 -34.40 -36.41
N PRO A 203 -6.85 -34.37 -35.17
CA PRO A 203 -7.52 -33.91 -33.96
C PRO A 203 -7.66 -32.39 -33.89
N LEU A 204 -8.71 -31.91 -33.22
CA LEU A 204 -8.67 -30.62 -32.52
C LEU A 204 -8.15 -30.86 -31.11
N VAL A 205 -7.20 -30.04 -30.67
CA VAL A 205 -6.50 -30.24 -29.40
C VAL A 205 -6.82 -29.12 -28.41
N ILE A 206 -7.02 -29.50 -27.15
CA ILE A 206 -7.13 -28.55 -26.04
C ILE A 206 -6.39 -29.09 -24.81
N SER A 207 -5.69 -28.20 -24.11
CA SER A 207 -4.96 -28.52 -22.89
C SER A 207 -5.63 -27.87 -21.69
N VAL A 208 -5.83 -28.66 -20.64
CA VAL A 208 -6.63 -28.31 -19.45
C VAL A 208 -5.86 -28.71 -18.21
N THR A 209 -5.81 -27.83 -17.21
CA THR A 209 -5.30 -28.14 -15.87
C THR A 209 -6.46 -28.12 -14.89
N THR A 210 -6.75 -29.26 -14.28
CA THR A 210 -7.82 -29.39 -13.26
C THR A 210 -7.56 -28.48 -12.07
N ALA A 211 -8.62 -28.12 -11.34
CA ALA A 211 -8.47 -27.25 -10.19
C ALA A 211 -7.56 -27.88 -9.12
N SER A 212 -6.68 -27.06 -8.54
CA SER A 212 -5.74 -27.51 -7.51
C SER A 212 -6.45 -27.63 -6.15
N PRO A 213 -5.87 -28.41 -5.20
CA PRO A 213 -6.32 -28.40 -3.81
C PRO A 213 -6.24 -27.00 -3.18
N ALA A 214 -7.05 -26.75 -2.15
CA ALA A 214 -7.00 -25.52 -1.35
C ALA A 214 -5.56 -25.24 -0.86
N GLY A 215 -5.13 -23.98 -0.94
CA GLY A 215 -3.77 -23.56 -0.54
C GLY A 215 -2.66 -23.84 -1.55
N SER A 216 -2.98 -24.34 -2.76
CA SER A 216 -2.01 -24.53 -3.85
C SER A 216 -1.60 -23.20 -4.50
N THR A 217 -0.36 -23.13 -4.99
CA THR A 217 0.16 -22.02 -5.83
C THR A 217 0.07 -22.33 -7.33
N ASN A 218 -0.78 -23.28 -7.73
CA ASN A 218 -1.00 -23.64 -9.13
C ASN A 218 -2.36 -23.13 -9.58
N ALA A 219 -2.39 -22.37 -10.68
CA ALA A 219 -3.64 -21.97 -11.31
C ALA A 219 -4.31 -23.14 -12.05
N SER A 220 -5.63 -23.15 -12.09
CA SER A 220 -6.41 -23.94 -13.03
C SER A 220 -6.55 -23.16 -14.33
N TYR A 221 -6.32 -23.78 -15.47
CA TYR A 221 -6.37 -23.07 -16.73
C TYR A 221 -6.71 -23.97 -17.91
N VAL A 222 -7.22 -23.34 -18.97
CA VAL A 222 -7.41 -23.92 -20.28
C VAL A 222 -6.65 -23.03 -21.25
N THR A 223 -5.66 -23.58 -21.94
CA THR A 223 -4.83 -22.83 -22.89
C THR A 223 -5.55 -22.68 -24.21
N GLN A 224 -5.32 -21.57 -24.90
CA GLN A 224 -5.62 -21.52 -26.33
C GLN A 224 -4.81 -22.59 -27.08
N PRO A 225 -5.32 -23.20 -28.17
CA PRO A 225 -4.65 -24.30 -28.86
C PRO A 225 -3.23 -23.98 -29.36
N SER A 226 -2.96 -22.71 -29.70
CA SER A 226 -1.65 -22.27 -30.17
C SER A 226 -0.69 -21.83 -29.05
N THR A 227 -1.15 -21.74 -27.79
CA THR A 227 -0.32 -21.29 -26.67
C THR A 227 0.82 -22.26 -26.42
N PHE A 228 2.04 -21.72 -26.34
CA PHE A 228 3.23 -22.48 -26.01
C PHE A 228 3.67 -22.16 -24.59
N ILE A 229 3.51 -23.12 -23.67
CA ILE A 229 4.06 -23.02 -22.31
C ILE A 229 5.43 -23.68 -22.33
N ALA A 230 6.48 -22.88 -22.25
CA ALA A 230 7.85 -23.35 -22.30
C ALA A 230 8.30 -23.89 -20.94
N ASN A 231 9.04 -25.00 -20.95
CA ASN A 231 9.86 -25.45 -19.84
C ASN A 231 11.25 -24.81 -19.94
N ALA A 232 12.03 -24.88 -18.85
CA ALA A 232 13.41 -24.39 -18.86
C ALA A 232 14.26 -25.08 -19.96
N ASP A 233 14.06 -26.38 -20.14
CA ASP A 233 14.79 -27.19 -21.14
C ASP A 233 14.37 -26.87 -22.59
N ASP A 234 13.27 -26.16 -22.81
CA ASP A 234 12.88 -25.72 -24.16
C ASP A 234 13.69 -24.49 -24.62
N ILE A 235 14.31 -23.76 -23.69
CA ILE A 235 14.94 -22.46 -23.94
C ILE A 235 16.47 -22.58 -23.87
N ALA A 236 17.14 -22.33 -24.99
CA ALA A 236 18.60 -22.25 -25.09
C ALA A 236 19.13 -20.94 -24.51
N SER A 237 18.46 -19.82 -24.79
CA SER A 237 18.79 -18.51 -24.25
C SER A 237 17.59 -17.55 -24.31
N ALA A 238 17.60 -16.53 -23.45
CA ALA A 238 16.62 -15.46 -23.41
C ALA A 238 17.32 -14.12 -23.14
N ALA A 239 16.84 -13.05 -23.78
CA ALA A 239 17.34 -11.69 -23.59
C ALA A 239 16.19 -10.67 -23.76
N THR A 240 16.17 -9.63 -22.94
CA THR A 240 15.21 -8.52 -23.07
C THR A 240 15.60 -7.60 -24.22
N THR A 241 14.61 -7.05 -24.93
CA THR A 241 14.83 -6.11 -26.06
C THR A 241 14.44 -4.66 -25.72
N GLY A 242 13.92 -4.43 -24.50
CA GLY A 242 13.38 -3.15 -24.02
C GLY A 242 11.85 -3.08 -24.10
N ASP A 243 11.30 -3.49 -25.24
CA ASP A 243 9.88 -3.58 -25.56
C ASP A 243 9.34 -5.03 -25.57
N GLY A 244 10.23 -6.00 -25.37
CA GLY A 244 9.92 -7.42 -25.48
C GLY A 244 11.04 -8.35 -24.99
N VAL A 245 10.98 -9.59 -25.45
CA VAL A 245 11.97 -10.64 -25.18
C VAL A 245 12.31 -11.36 -26.47
N ARG A 246 13.61 -11.55 -26.73
CA ARG A 246 14.11 -12.48 -27.73
C ARG A 246 14.56 -13.76 -27.05
N ILE A 247 14.07 -14.89 -27.55
CA ILE A 247 14.50 -16.22 -27.08
C ILE A 247 15.09 -17.05 -28.22
N VAL A 248 15.90 -18.04 -27.86
CA VAL A 248 16.34 -19.11 -28.76
C VAL A 248 15.88 -20.43 -28.16
N LEU A 249 15.15 -21.22 -28.94
CA LEU A 249 14.68 -22.55 -28.55
C LEU A 249 15.78 -23.60 -28.71
N ASN A 250 15.78 -24.62 -27.86
CA ASN A 250 16.62 -25.81 -28.03
C ASN A 250 16.21 -26.62 -29.27
N GLU A 251 17.10 -27.49 -29.74
CA GLU A 251 16.81 -28.36 -30.88
C GLU A 251 15.70 -29.36 -30.54
N GLY A 252 14.82 -29.63 -31.51
CA GLY A 252 13.66 -30.52 -31.33
C GLY A 252 12.42 -29.86 -30.72
N VAL A 253 12.53 -28.62 -30.21
CA VAL A 253 11.38 -27.85 -29.75
C VAL A 253 10.58 -27.33 -30.94
N ARG A 254 9.25 -27.49 -30.90
CA ARG A 254 8.36 -27.00 -31.95
C ARG A 254 8.40 -25.48 -32.03
N THR A 255 8.62 -24.92 -33.21
CA THR A 255 8.50 -23.49 -33.48
C THR A 255 7.06 -23.00 -33.26
N PRO A 256 6.81 -22.08 -32.31
CA PRO A 256 5.50 -21.45 -32.13
C PRO A 256 5.07 -20.64 -33.35
N LEU A 257 3.75 -20.49 -33.54
CA LEU A 257 3.18 -19.71 -34.65
C LEU A 257 3.36 -18.20 -34.41
N LEU A 258 3.48 -17.41 -35.48
CA LEU A 258 3.34 -15.96 -35.37
C LEU A 258 1.96 -15.61 -34.79
N GLY A 259 1.93 -14.75 -33.79
CA GLY A 259 0.72 -14.38 -33.05
C GLY A 259 0.30 -15.37 -31.95
N ALA A 260 1.01 -16.50 -31.78
CA ALA A 260 0.76 -17.39 -30.65
C ALA A 260 1.26 -16.76 -29.34
N ALA A 261 0.56 -17.03 -28.24
CA ALA A 261 1.07 -16.71 -26.92
C ALA A 261 2.17 -17.69 -26.51
N VAL A 262 3.20 -17.17 -25.83
CA VAL A 262 4.31 -17.92 -25.26
C VAL A 262 4.41 -17.55 -23.78
N VAL A 263 4.35 -18.57 -22.92
CA VAL A 263 4.61 -18.43 -21.49
C VAL A 263 6.01 -18.94 -21.21
N LEU A 264 6.90 -18.05 -20.80
CA LEU A 264 8.27 -18.36 -20.44
C LEU A 264 8.41 -18.54 -18.93
N PRO A 265 9.16 -19.57 -18.49
CA PRO A 265 9.37 -19.83 -17.09
C PRO A 265 10.32 -18.78 -16.48
N VAL A 266 10.33 -18.74 -15.15
CA VAL A 266 11.33 -18.02 -14.36
C VAL A 266 12.73 -18.50 -14.73
N SER A 267 13.63 -17.56 -15.04
CA SER A 267 15.03 -17.85 -15.36
C SER A 267 15.93 -16.70 -14.89
N PRO A 268 17.27 -16.88 -14.85
CA PRO A 268 18.18 -15.78 -14.53
C PRO A 268 18.04 -14.57 -15.45
N ALA A 269 17.73 -14.78 -16.73
CA ALA A 269 17.51 -13.71 -17.71
C ALA A 269 16.11 -13.08 -17.60
N LEU A 270 15.12 -13.86 -17.16
CA LEU A 270 13.73 -13.44 -16.97
C LEU A 270 13.28 -13.83 -15.57
N PRO A 271 13.68 -13.07 -14.52
CA PRO A 271 13.32 -13.43 -13.15
C PRO A 271 11.80 -13.58 -13.04
N GLY A 272 11.01 -12.62 -13.54
CA GLY A 272 9.55 -12.67 -13.49
C GLY A 272 8.86 -13.76 -14.31
N GLY A 273 9.61 -14.56 -15.08
CA GLY A 273 9.08 -15.21 -16.27
C GLY A 273 8.65 -14.16 -17.31
N TYR A 274 7.93 -14.58 -18.34
CA TYR A 274 7.38 -13.65 -19.34
C TYR A 274 6.16 -14.25 -20.03
N LEU A 275 5.08 -13.48 -20.16
CA LEU A 275 3.98 -13.81 -21.05
C LEU A 275 4.04 -12.87 -22.24
N GLY A 276 4.25 -13.45 -23.43
CA GLY A 276 4.38 -12.70 -24.66
C GLY A 276 3.59 -13.29 -25.82
N VAL A 277 3.50 -12.54 -26.89
CA VAL A 277 2.97 -12.97 -28.18
C VAL A 277 4.10 -12.94 -29.21
N VAL A 278 4.21 -13.99 -30.02
CA VAL A 278 5.26 -14.11 -31.03
C VAL A 278 5.06 -13.05 -32.12
N SER A 279 5.96 -12.07 -32.19
CA SER A 279 5.98 -11.02 -33.22
C SER A 279 6.93 -11.35 -34.37
N GLY A 280 7.93 -12.19 -34.13
CA GLY A 280 8.92 -12.57 -35.14
C GLY A 280 9.46 -13.99 -34.93
N VAL A 281 9.85 -14.64 -36.03
CA VAL A 281 10.50 -15.96 -36.04
C VAL A 281 11.68 -15.89 -36.99
N SER A 282 12.84 -16.37 -36.57
CA SER A 282 14.04 -16.44 -37.41
C SER A 282 13.87 -17.44 -38.55
N SER A 283 14.70 -17.29 -39.59
CA SER A 283 14.66 -18.16 -40.77
C SER A 283 14.90 -19.64 -40.45
N ASN A 284 15.58 -19.98 -39.35
CA ASN A 284 15.78 -21.37 -38.90
C ASN A 284 14.72 -21.86 -37.91
N GLY A 285 13.69 -21.05 -37.61
CA GLY A 285 12.58 -21.43 -36.73
C GLY A 285 12.89 -21.51 -35.24
N ARG A 286 14.10 -21.13 -34.82
CA ARG A 286 14.56 -21.31 -33.43
C ARG A 286 14.55 -20.04 -32.59
N ALA A 287 14.83 -18.89 -33.18
CA ALA A 287 14.80 -17.63 -32.45
C ALA A 287 13.43 -16.96 -32.62
N LEU A 288 12.83 -16.55 -31.51
CA LEU A 288 11.54 -15.87 -31.48
C LEU A 288 11.70 -14.48 -30.90
N ASP A 289 11.01 -13.52 -31.51
CA ASP A 289 10.77 -12.21 -30.93
C ASP A 289 9.38 -12.22 -30.30
N LEU A 290 9.31 -11.82 -29.04
CA LEU A 290 8.07 -11.76 -28.26
C LEU A 290 7.81 -10.32 -27.83
N VAL A 291 6.57 -9.87 -28.01
CA VAL A 291 6.05 -8.63 -27.41
C VAL A 291 5.14 -8.95 -26.24
N ALA A 292 4.90 -8.01 -25.33
CA ALA A 292 4.11 -8.26 -24.13
C ALA A 292 2.69 -8.74 -24.46
N GLY A 293 2.26 -9.85 -23.82
CA GLY A 293 0.93 -10.42 -23.96
C GLY A 293 0.16 -10.40 -22.64
N GLY A 294 -1.16 -10.42 -22.71
CA GLY A 294 -2.05 -10.57 -21.55
C GLY A 294 -2.47 -12.02 -21.32
N LEU A 295 -3.00 -12.32 -20.11
CA LEU A 295 -3.54 -13.66 -19.78
C LEU A 295 -4.59 -14.13 -20.80
N SER A 296 -5.35 -13.18 -21.34
CA SER A 296 -6.34 -13.43 -22.38
C SER A 296 -5.73 -13.95 -23.69
N ASP A 297 -4.48 -13.65 -23.99
CA ASP A 297 -3.84 -14.11 -25.23
C ASP A 297 -3.38 -15.57 -25.11
N ALA A 298 -3.17 -16.06 -23.88
CA ALA A 298 -2.70 -17.42 -23.61
C ALA A 298 -3.79 -18.40 -23.17
N PHE A 299 -4.84 -17.91 -22.50
CA PHE A 299 -5.81 -18.74 -21.81
C PHE A 299 -7.25 -18.43 -22.19
N ASP A 300 -8.02 -19.48 -22.49
CA ASP A 300 -9.48 -19.44 -22.64
C ASP A 300 -10.17 -19.54 -21.26
N TYR A 301 -9.51 -20.17 -20.30
CA TYR A 301 -9.92 -20.18 -18.89
C TYR A 301 -8.68 -19.99 -18.02
N TYR A 302 -8.79 -19.16 -16.99
CA TYR A 302 -7.76 -19.05 -15.97
C TYR A 302 -8.42 -18.78 -14.61
N GLU A 303 -8.18 -19.64 -13.63
CA GLU A 303 -8.62 -19.43 -12.26
C GLU A 303 -7.45 -19.65 -11.31
N LEU A 304 -7.26 -18.69 -10.40
CA LEU A 304 -6.38 -18.83 -9.26
C LEU A 304 -7.19 -18.55 -8.01
N SER A 305 -7.21 -19.50 -7.09
CA SER A 305 -7.83 -19.36 -5.77
C SER A 305 -6.80 -19.65 -4.69
N VAL A 306 -6.38 -18.60 -4.00
CA VAL A 306 -5.59 -18.66 -2.78
C VAL A 306 -6.54 -18.38 -1.63
N ASP A 307 -7.06 -19.45 -1.03
CA ASP A 307 -8.13 -19.39 -0.03
C ASP A 307 -7.71 -18.62 1.23
N SER A 308 -6.43 -18.70 1.60
CA SER A 308 -5.83 -17.84 2.62
C SER A 308 -4.32 -17.79 2.47
N PHE A 309 -3.71 -16.63 2.73
CA PHE A 309 -2.28 -16.49 2.99
C PHE A 309 -2.08 -15.68 4.27
N THR A 310 -0.99 -15.95 4.98
CA THR A 310 -0.58 -15.13 6.11
C THR A 310 0.95 -15.10 6.27
N THR A 311 1.47 -14.00 6.82
CA THR A 311 2.83 -13.92 7.37
C THR A 311 2.89 -14.21 8.87
N ASP A 312 1.73 -14.35 9.53
CA ASP A 312 1.57 -14.66 10.95
C ASP A 312 0.33 -15.54 11.17
N ALA A 313 0.51 -16.71 11.77
CA ALA A 313 -0.58 -17.67 11.99
C ALA A 313 -1.70 -17.11 12.88
N ASP A 314 -1.40 -16.17 13.78
CA ASP A 314 -2.35 -15.62 14.76
C ASP A 314 -3.32 -14.57 14.18
N ILE A 315 -3.19 -14.22 12.89
CA ILE A 315 -4.05 -13.23 12.19
C ILE A 315 -5.19 -13.91 11.40
N LEU A 316 -5.21 -15.24 11.31
CA LEU A 316 -6.26 -15.98 10.63
C LEU A 316 -7.58 -15.96 11.43
N ALA A 317 -8.33 -14.86 11.34
CA ALA A 317 -9.73 -14.85 11.75
C ALA A 317 -10.57 -15.51 10.64
N SER A 318 -11.18 -16.66 10.95
CA SER A 318 -12.20 -17.27 10.11
C SER A 318 -13.34 -16.27 9.85
N PRO A 319 -13.87 -16.13 8.62
CA PRO A 319 -15.04 -15.30 8.39
C PRO A 319 -16.21 -15.94 9.16
N THR A 320 -16.62 -15.31 10.25
CA THR A 320 -17.76 -15.80 11.02
C THR A 320 -19.01 -15.53 10.19
N THR A 321 -19.75 -16.61 9.95
CA THR A 321 -21.04 -16.72 9.27
C THR A 321 -21.97 -15.53 9.42
N ALA A 322 -22.59 -15.14 8.31
CA ALA A 322 -23.67 -14.16 8.23
C ALA A 322 -24.79 -14.41 9.27
N PRO A 323 -25.37 -13.36 9.88
CA PRO A 323 -26.49 -13.52 10.80
C PRO A 323 -27.76 -13.89 10.00
N SER A 324 -28.25 -15.12 10.21
CA SER A 324 -29.60 -15.51 9.79
C SER A 324 -30.64 -14.79 10.65
N ALA A 325 -31.69 -14.32 9.99
CA ALA A 325 -32.83 -13.60 10.56
C ALA A 325 -33.52 -14.37 11.70
N ALA A 326 -34.07 -13.58 12.64
CA ALA A 326 -34.69 -13.99 13.89
C ALA A 326 -36.04 -14.73 13.77
N ALA A 327 -36.37 -15.50 14.80
CA ALA A 327 -37.75 -15.61 15.31
C ALA A 327 -37.74 -15.86 16.84
N PRO A 328 -38.74 -15.35 17.60
CA PRO A 328 -38.69 -15.25 19.06
C PRO A 328 -39.45 -16.39 19.76
N SER A 329 -39.06 -16.74 21.00
CA SER A 329 -40.01 -17.14 22.05
C SER A 329 -39.39 -17.07 23.44
N ALA A 330 -40.22 -16.73 24.42
CA ALA A 330 -39.86 -16.34 25.78
C ALA A 330 -40.07 -17.46 26.82
N LYS A 331 -39.48 -17.22 28.01
CA LYS A 331 -39.85 -17.61 29.39
C LYS A 331 -39.11 -18.77 30.11
N SER A 332 -38.24 -18.32 31.04
CA SER A 332 -38.12 -18.62 32.49
C SER A 332 -38.06 -20.06 33.03
N SER A 333 -37.01 -20.38 33.79
CA SER A 333 -36.99 -20.42 35.28
C SER A 333 -36.01 -21.45 35.86
N GLY A 334 -35.30 -21.10 36.95
CA GLY A 334 -35.09 -22.00 38.10
C GLY A 334 -33.76 -22.74 38.33
N THR A 335 -32.91 -22.16 39.19
CA THR A 335 -32.25 -22.73 40.40
C THR A 335 -31.23 -23.90 40.38
N ALA A 336 -30.00 -23.55 40.83
CA ALA A 336 -29.27 -24.02 42.04
C ALA A 336 -28.44 -25.35 42.11
N MET A 337 -27.14 -25.16 42.42
CA MET A 337 -26.28 -25.83 43.44
C MET A 337 -26.14 -27.38 43.54
N LYS A 338 -24.92 -27.91 43.37
CA LYS A 338 -23.96 -28.39 44.43
C LYS A 338 -22.91 -29.42 43.92
N LYS A 339 -21.67 -29.25 44.43
CA LYS A 339 -20.43 -30.10 44.50
C LYS A 339 -20.66 -31.53 45.11
N PRO A 340 -19.64 -32.39 45.34
CA PRO A 340 -18.38 -32.74 44.61
C PRO A 340 -17.95 -34.25 44.66
N ALA A 341 -16.79 -34.54 44.04
CA ALA A 341 -15.72 -35.49 44.42
C ALA A 341 -15.89 -37.01 44.23
N THR A 342 -14.89 -37.66 43.59
CA THR A 342 -13.87 -38.52 44.28
C THR A 342 -12.81 -39.09 43.32
N ARG A 343 -11.63 -39.35 43.91
CA ARG A 343 -10.35 -39.91 43.40
C ARG A 343 -10.38 -41.44 43.24
N THR A 344 -9.51 -41.97 42.36
CA THR A 344 -8.57 -43.13 42.57
C THR A 344 -7.76 -43.33 41.26
N LYS A 345 -6.44 -43.06 41.15
CA LYS A 345 -5.20 -43.78 41.52
C LYS A 345 -5.01 -45.26 41.05
N ALA A 346 -4.11 -45.39 40.06
CA ALA A 346 -2.83 -46.14 40.05
C ALA A 346 -2.75 -47.66 39.73
N GLY A 347 -1.71 -48.02 38.94
CA GLY A 347 -1.00 -49.32 38.94
C GLY A 347 -0.81 -49.93 37.52
N LYS A 348 0.34 -49.72 36.85
CA LYS A 348 1.58 -50.54 36.79
C LYS A 348 1.46 -51.94 36.15
N GLY A 349 2.30 -52.23 35.16
CA GLY A 349 2.65 -53.61 34.76
C GLY A 349 3.35 -53.72 33.40
N SER A 350 4.63 -54.08 33.41
CA SER A 350 5.59 -54.20 32.30
C SER A 350 5.64 -55.62 31.71
N ALA A 351 5.97 -55.78 30.41
CA ALA A 351 6.95 -56.78 29.94
C ALA A 351 7.27 -56.63 28.44
N ALA A 352 8.53 -56.85 28.11
CA ALA A 352 9.23 -56.52 26.87
C ALA A 352 9.31 -57.67 25.84
N SER A 353 9.59 -57.31 24.59
CA SER A 353 10.26 -58.17 23.59
C SER A 353 11.35 -57.40 22.86
N LYS A 354 12.52 -58.05 22.74
CA LYS A 354 13.82 -57.56 22.24
C LYS A 354 13.93 -57.58 20.71
N SER A 355 14.27 -56.43 20.15
CA SER A 355 15.44 -56.09 19.28
C SER A 355 15.93 -57.08 18.20
N VAL A 356 16.05 -56.59 16.95
CA VAL A 356 17.31 -56.58 16.15
C VAL A 356 17.30 -55.34 15.24
N ALA A 357 18.49 -54.74 15.05
CA ALA A 357 18.77 -53.38 14.64
C ALA A 357 18.83 -53.12 13.12
N GLY A 358 18.71 -51.83 12.78
CA GLY A 358 19.07 -51.22 11.49
C GLY A 358 19.00 -49.70 11.60
N ALA A 359 20.15 -49.06 11.76
CA ALA A 359 20.30 -47.65 12.12
C ALA A 359 19.99 -46.66 10.97
N ALA A 360 19.25 -45.59 11.29
CA ALA A 360 19.44 -44.26 10.72
C ALA A 360 18.77 -43.24 11.67
N ALA A 361 19.59 -42.39 12.30
CA ALA A 361 19.11 -41.35 13.21
C ALA A 361 18.31 -40.29 12.42
N PRO A 362 17.11 -39.88 12.88
CA PRO A 362 16.53 -38.63 12.42
C PRO A 362 17.29 -37.49 13.08
N MET A 363 17.95 -36.67 12.27
CA MET A 363 18.46 -35.37 12.68
C MET A 363 17.26 -34.56 13.19
N THR A 364 17.18 -34.36 14.50
CA THR A 364 16.40 -33.27 15.08
C THR A 364 17.05 -31.98 14.59
N ALA A 365 16.49 -31.40 13.53
CA ALA A 365 16.74 -30.00 13.24
C ALA A 365 16.14 -29.22 14.41
N ASP A 366 17.00 -28.78 15.32
CA ASP A 366 16.72 -27.64 16.17
C ASP A 366 16.16 -26.55 15.25
N VAL A 367 14.85 -26.29 15.39
CA VAL A 367 14.23 -25.11 14.81
C VAL A 367 14.91 -23.95 15.51
N PRO A 368 15.76 -23.14 14.82
CA PRO A 368 16.27 -21.94 15.45
C PRO A 368 15.05 -21.09 15.79
N PRO A 369 14.98 -20.50 17.00
CA PRO A 369 13.95 -19.51 17.28
C PRO A 369 13.97 -18.47 16.17
N ALA A 370 12.78 -18.09 15.69
CA ALA A 370 12.60 -17.05 14.69
C ALA A 370 13.52 -15.87 15.02
N PRO A 371 14.27 -15.33 14.04
CA PRO A 371 15.18 -14.22 14.31
C PRO A 371 14.38 -13.08 14.91
N SER A 372 14.66 -12.75 16.17
CA SER A 372 14.21 -11.49 16.77
C SER A 372 14.78 -10.38 15.90
N VAL A 373 13.91 -9.72 15.14
CA VAL A 373 14.28 -8.59 14.31
C VAL A 373 14.80 -7.52 15.26
N SER A 374 16.09 -7.22 15.20
CA SER A 374 16.68 -6.07 15.87
C SER A 374 15.95 -4.83 15.35
N ALA A 375 15.12 -4.23 16.23
CA ALA A 375 14.41 -2.99 15.99
C ALA A 375 15.37 -1.95 15.42
N GLY A 376 15.02 -1.34 14.30
CA GLY A 376 15.69 -0.11 13.88
C GLY A 376 15.49 0.91 14.99
N LEU A 377 16.56 1.24 15.70
CA LEU A 377 16.52 2.26 16.74
C LEU A 377 16.56 3.62 16.05
N CYS A 378 15.55 4.47 16.31
CA CYS A 378 15.71 5.90 16.10
C CYS A 378 16.94 6.34 16.92
N HIS A 379 17.91 7.02 16.33
CA HIS A 379 19.12 7.43 17.05
C HIS A 379 18.72 8.32 18.25
N ILE A 380 19.13 7.89 19.44
CA ILE A 380 18.79 8.48 20.73
C ILE A 380 19.89 9.47 21.10
N SER A 381 19.55 10.76 21.23
CA SER A 381 20.38 11.74 21.96
C SER A 381 20.03 11.68 23.46
N VAL A 382 21.04 11.92 24.30
CA VAL A 382 20.96 11.83 25.77
C VAL A 382 19.76 12.62 26.30
N GLY A 383 18.85 11.95 27.04
CA GLY A 383 17.66 12.57 27.64
C GLY A 383 16.31 12.28 26.94
N THR A 384 16.29 11.54 25.83
CA THR A 384 15.04 11.13 25.15
C THR A 384 14.79 9.62 25.30
N LYS A 385 13.57 9.22 25.67
CA LYS A 385 13.17 7.81 25.77
C LYS A 385 11.91 7.54 24.93
N VAL A 386 12.08 6.93 23.77
CA VAL A 386 10.99 6.42 22.93
C VAL A 386 11.17 4.90 22.81
N GLU A 387 10.36 4.13 23.53
CA GLU A 387 10.30 2.66 23.38
C GLU A 387 9.09 2.33 22.50
N TYR A 388 9.31 1.90 21.25
CA TYR A 388 8.25 1.50 20.33
C TYR A 388 8.74 0.39 19.39
N ALA A 389 8.07 -0.76 19.40
CA ALA A 389 8.42 -1.93 18.59
C ALA A 389 7.18 -2.44 17.84
N PRO A 390 6.76 -1.76 16.76
CA PRO A 390 5.58 -2.18 16.02
C PRO A 390 5.85 -3.47 15.26
N SER A 391 4.90 -4.40 15.31
CA SER A 391 4.84 -5.50 14.33
C SER A 391 3.74 -5.23 13.33
N ILE A 392 4.02 -5.52 12.05
CA ILE A 392 3.03 -5.55 10.98
C ILE A 392 3.02 -6.96 10.43
N ALA A 393 1.85 -7.58 10.40
CA ALA A 393 1.67 -8.85 9.72
C ALA A 393 0.43 -8.84 8.84
N LEU A 394 0.52 -9.58 7.74
CA LEU A 394 -0.44 -9.62 6.65
C LEU A 394 -1.21 -10.92 6.65
N ALA A 395 -2.51 -10.85 6.42
CA ALA A 395 -3.33 -12.00 6.05
C ALA A 395 -4.33 -11.61 4.96
N GLY A 396 -4.87 -12.59 4.26
CA GLY A 396 -5.85 -12.32 3.22
C GLY A 396 -6.19 -13.54 2.37
N HIS A 397 -7.01 -13.32 1.35
CA HIS A 397 -7.29 -14.28 0.30
C HIS A 397 -7.21 -13.60 -1.06
N PHE A 398 -6.95 -14.38 -2.10
CA PHE A 398 -6.90 -13.87 -3.47
C PHE A 398 -7.54 -14.88 -4.40
N LYS A 399 -8.64 -14.49 -5.02
CA LYS A 399 -9.32 -15.27 -6.05
C LYS A 399 -9.47 -14.43 -7.31
N THR A 400 -9.04 -14.98 -8.43
CA THR A 400 -9.29 -14.39 -9.75
C THR A 400 -9.75 -15.46 -10.71
N LYS A 401 -10.68 -15.10 -11.59
CA LYS A 401 -11.16 -15.96 -12.66
C LYS A 401 -11.28 -15.14 -13.94
N LEU A 402 -10.79 -15.71 -15.04
CA LEU A 402 -11.01 -15.28 -16.40
C LEU A 402 -11.72 -16.43 -17.13
N ASP A 403 -12.84 -16.10 -17.75
CA ASP A 403 -13.66 -17.03 -18.52
C ASP A 403 -13.87 -16.44 -19.91
N LYS A 404 -13.46 -17.19 -20.92
CA LYS A 404 -13.74 -16.91 -22.32
C LYS A 404 -14.49 -18.09 -22.91
N TYR A 405 -15.52 -17.75 -23.66
CA TYR A 405 -16.19 -18.72 -24.52
C TYR A 405 -16.10 -18.24 -25.96
N ARG A 406 -15.92 -19.22 -26.86
CA ARG A 406 -15.84 -18.98 -28.29
C ARG A 406 -17.18 -19.28 -28.96
N PHE A 407 -17.77 -18.27 -29.60
CA PHE A 407 -19.00 -18.42 -30.39
C PHE A 407 -18.76 -17.99 -31.83
N LEU A 408 -19.03 -18.89 -32.79
CA LEU A 408 -18.94 -18.62 -34.23
C LEU A 408 -17.60 -17.99 -34.65
N GLY A 409 -16.50 -18.48 -34.09
CA GLY A 409 -15.16 -18.02 -34.44
C GLY A 409 -14.70 -16.72 -33.76
N VAL A 410 -15.45 -16.16 -32.80
CA VAL A 410 -15.05 -14.99 -32.00
C VAL A 410 -14.85 -15.38 -30.54
N ASP A 411 -13.72 -14.97 -29.96
CA ASP A 411 -13.47 -15.11 -28.51
C ASP A 411 -14.24 -14.01 -27.75
N ILE A 412 -15.24 -14.43 -26.97
CA ILE A 412 -16.06 -13.53 -26.17
C ILE A 412 -15.64 -13.71 -24.71
N PRO A 413 -15.07 -12.70 -24.05
CA PRO A 413 -14.88 -12.71 -22.61
C PRO A 413 -16.27 -12.82 -21.96
N THR A 414 -16.60 -13.94 -21.35
CA THR A 414 -17.91 -14.13 -20.71
C THR A 414 -17.90 -13.55 -19.31
N GLY A 415 -16.76 -13.60 -18.63
CA GLY A 415 -16.57 -13.00 -17.31
C GLY A 415 -15.12 -12.89 -16.89
N ALA A 416 -14.77 -11.79 -16.23
CA ALA A 416 -13.61 -11.71 -15.36
C ALA A 416 -14.12 -11.43 -13.94
N SER A 417 -13.52 -12.05 -12.92
CA SER A 417 -13.83 -11.74 -11.53
C SER A 417 -12.58 -11.67 -10.68
N LEU A 418 -12.57 -10.78 -9.71
CA LEU A 418 -11.54 -10.61 -8.70
C LEU A 418 -12.22 -10.55 -7.34
N ASP A 419 -11.72 -11.32 -6.38
CA ASP A 419 -12.10 -11.25 -4.98
C ASP A 419 -10.82 -11.33 -4.15
N MET A 420 -10.51 -10.24 -3.46
CA MET A 420 -9.29 -10.09 -2.69
C MET A 420 -9.61 -9.43 -1.37
N ALA A 421 -9.25 -10.08 -0.27
CA ALA A 421 -9.14 -9.43 1.02
C ALA A 421 -7.67 -9.33 1.41
N LEU A 422 -7.27 -8.19 1.95
CA LEU A 422 -5.99 -8.02 2.60
C LEU A 422 -6.21 -7.29 3.92
N THR A 423 -5.62 -7.85 4.97
CA THR A 423 -5.67 -7.34 6.33
C THR A 423 -4.26 -7.17 6.85
N ALA A 424 -4.00 -6.05 7.49
CA ALA A 424 -2.77 -5.78 8.20
C ALA A 424 -3.09 -5.54 9.68
N LYS A 425 -2.43 -6.28 10.57
CA LYS A 425 -2.49 -6.05 12.01
C LYS A 425 -1.25 -5.29 12.44
N VAL A 426 -1.46 -4.14 13.09
CA VAL A 426 -0.44 -3.34 13.75
C VAL A 426 -0.62 -3.50 15.25
N ILE A 427 0.43 -3.95 15.93
CA ILE A 427 0.47 -4.01 17.40
C ILE A 427 1.60 -3.10 17.85
N GLY A 428 1.29 -2.11 18.69
CA GLY A 428 2.31 -1.24 19.25
C GLY A 428 1.85 -0.58 20.53
N ALA A 429 2.67 -0.67 21.56
CA ALA A 429 2.62 0.18 22.74
C ALA A 429 3.89 1.03 22.76
N ALA A 430 3.74 2.31 23.00
CA ALA A 430 4.83 3.25 23.13
C ALA A 430 4.89 3.85 24.53
N SER A 431 6.12 4.09 24.99
CA SER A 431 6.42 4.99 26.09
C SER A 431 7.29 6.09 25.54
N ILE A 432 6.86 7.34 25.70
CA ILE A 432 7.51 8.52 25.13
C ILE A 432 7.81 9.48 26.27
N ASP A 433 9.09 9.86 26.39
CA ASP A 433 9.60 10.90 27.28
C ASP A 433 10.54 11.78 26.44
N VAL A 434 10.01 12.88 25.92
CA VAL A 434 10.75 13.82 25.05
C VAL A 434 10.51 15.26 25.51
N GLY A 435 11.58 16.07 25.55
CA GLY A 435 11.51 17.48 25.93
C GLY A 435 11.28 18.46 24.78
N ALA A 436 11.25 17.98 23.52
CA ALA A 436 11.13 18.81 22.32
C ALA A 436 10.54 18.03 21.14
N LYS A 437 10.33 18.69 20.00
CA LYS A 437 9.84 18.08 18.76
C LYS A 437 10.74 16.91 18.32
N TYR A 438 10.12 15.80 17.93
CA TYR A 438 10.82 14.59 17.48
C TYR A 438 10.14 14.01 16.23
N ASP A 439 10.93 13.53 15.27
CA ASP A 439 10.42 12.84 14.07
C ASP A 439 11.27 11.60 13.80
N CYS A 440 10.62 10.45 13.62
CA CYS A 440 11.28 9.20 13.30
C CYS A 440 10.53 8.41 12.22
N VAL A 441 11.29 7.85 11.28
CA VAL A 441 10.79 6.95 10.26
C VAL A 441 11.47 5.59 10.43
N LEU A 442 10.67 4.55 10.68
CA LEU A 442 11.11 3.17 10.81
C LEU A 442 10.76 2.39 9.54
N PRO A 443 11.74 2.08 8.67
CA PRO A 443 11.52 1.16 7.56
C PRO A 443 11.39 -0.26 8.12
N LEU A 444 10.27 -0.92 7.86
CA LEU A 444 10.07 -2.33 8.19
C LEU A 444 10.49 -3.20 6.99
N PRO A 445 10.88 -4.48 7.22
CA PRO A 445 11.30 -5.35 6.13
C PRO A 445 10.17 -5.58 5.13
N LYS A 446 10.53 -5.58 3.84
CA LYS A 446 9.58 -5.85 2.75
C LYS A 446 9.02 -7.25 2.88
N VAL A 447 7.72 -7.38 2.69
CA VAL A 447 7.05 -8.68 2.60
C VAL A 447 6.79 -8.97 1.13
N PHE A 448 7.23 -10.13 0.67
CA PHE A 448 6.98 -10.59 -0.69
C PHE A 448 6.43 -12.02 -0.65
N LYS A 449 5.27 -12.24 -1.24
CA LYS A 449 4.59 -13.55 -1.29
C LYS A 449 4.17 -13.89 -2.70
N THR A 450 4.67 -15.00 -3.23
CA THR A 450 4.21 -15.55 -4.50
C THR A 450 2.89 -16.29 -4.32
N LEU A 451 1.88 -15.91 -5.11
CA LEU A 451 0.53 -16.48 -5.12
C LEU A 451 0.39 -17.64 -6.10
N THR A 452 1.00 -17.51 -7.29
CA THR A 452 1.08 -18.60 -8.25
C THR A 452 2.47 -18.67 -8.86
N VAL A 453 2.92 -19.87 -9.17
CA VAL A 453 4.21 -20.15 -9.80
C VAL A 453 4.02 -20.62 -11.25
N ASN A 454 2.92 -21.32 -11.54
CA ASN A 454 2.62 -21.89 -12.85
C ASN A 454 1.16 -21.57 -13.23
N PRO A 455 0.89 -21.15 -14.48
CA PRO A 455 1.84 -20.96 -15.58
C PRO A 455 2.49 -19.57 -15.59
N VAL A 456 1.84 -18.56 -15.00
CA VAL A 456 2.34 -17.18 -14.93
C VAL A 456 2.59 -16.83 -13.46
N PRO A 457 3.82 -16.47 -13.06
CA PRO A 457 4.11 -16.09 -11.68
C PRO A 457 3.38 -14.80 -11.28
N LEU A 458 2.51 -14.87 -10.26
CA LEU A 458 1.87 -13.70 -9.65
C LEU A 458 2.31 -13.60 -8.20
N SER A 459 2.56 -12.39 -7.74
CA SER A 459 3.01 -12.14 -6.37
C SER A 459 2.31 -10.92 -5.77
N VAL A 460 2.36 -10.86 -4.44
CA VAL A 460 1.97 -9.74 -3.61
C VAL A 460 3.21 -9.20 -2.91
N MET A 461 3.40 -7.89 -2.94
CA MET A 461 4.48 -7.20 -2.25
C MET A 461 3.91 -6.13 -1.33
N LEU A 462 4.35 -6.08 -0.08
CA LEU A 462 4.12 -4.97 0.84
C LEU A 462 5.46 -4.33 1.21
N GLU A 463 5.50 -3.01 1.11
CA GLU A 463 6.60 -2.18 1.57
C GLU A 463 6.13 -1.36 2.78
N PRO A 464 6.27 -1.93 3.99
CA PRO A 464 5.77 -1.28 5.19
C PRO A 464 6.62 -0.06 5.57
N THR A 465 5.96 1.02 5.95
CA THR A 465 6.53 2.27 6.43
C THR A 465 5.82 2.65 7.72
N VAL A 466 6.59 2.95 8.76
CA VAL A 466 6.07 3.53 10.00
C VAL A 466 6.72 4.89 10.19
N ARG A 467 5.90 5.92 10.41
CA ARG A 467 6.33 7.28 10.76
C ARG A 467 5.73 7.67 12.09
N PHE A 468 6.52 8.36 12.88
CA PHE A 468 6.14 8.80 14.21
C PHE A 468 6.67 10.21 14.43
N THR A 469 5.77 11.14 14.70
CA THR A 469 6.10 12.55 14.92
C THR A 469 5.51 13.03 16.24
N VAL A 470 6.33 13.65 17.08
CA VAL A 470 5.93 14.28 18.35
C VAL A 470 6.10 15.78 18.22
N SER A 471 5.05 16.52 18.56
CA SER A 471 5.07 17.98 18.65
C SER A 471 4.95 18.40 20.12
N GLY A 472 5.98 19.10 20.64
CA GLY A 472 6.06 19.58 22.02
C GLY A 472 6.75 18.62 22.99
N ALA A 473 6.81 18.99 24.27
CA ALA A 473 7.34 18.15 25.35
C ALA A 473 6.28 17.15 25.81
N LEU A 474 6.51 15.85 25.64
CA LEU A 474 5.52 14.82 25.91
C LEU A 474 6.10 13.72 26.81
N LYS A 475 5.39 13.45 27.91
CA LYS A 475 5.61 12.29 28.77
C LYS A 475 4.34 11.46 28.90
N VAL A 476 4.29 10.37 28.14
CA VAL A 476 3.16 9.44 28.08
C VAL A 476 3.66 8.00 28.17
N SER A 477 2.95 7.20 28.97
CA SER A 477 3.12 5.75 29.02
C SER A 477 1.83 5.05 28.62
N ASN A 478 1.95 3.84 28.09
CA ASN A 478 0.83 3.00 27.65
C ASN A 478 -0.02 3.61 26.52
N ILE A 479 0.57 4.46 25.67
CA ILE A 479 -0.07 4.92 24.43
C ILE A 479 0.15 3.86 23.35
N GLY A 480 -0.93 3.29 22.83
CA GLY A 480 -0.83 2.21 21.86
C GLY A 480 -2.18 1.67 21.47
N ALA A 481 -2.22 0.89 20.41
CA ALA A 481 -3.42 0.22 19.97
C ALA A 481 -3.05 -1.11 19.31
N THR A 482 -3.94 -2.08 19.43
CA THR A 482 -3.99 -3.19 18.47
C THR A 482 -4.98 -2.78 17.40
N VAL A 483 -4.50 -2.57 16.18
CA VAL A 483 -5.33 -2.12 15.06
C VAL A 483 -5.22 -3.14 13.94
N THR A 484 -6.36 -3.56 13.44
CA THR A 484 -6.49 -4.41 12.27
C THR A 484 -7.20 -3.59 11.20
N GLY A 485 -6.44 -3.17 10.20
CA GLY A 485 -6.95 -2.41 9.06
C GLY A 485 -6.74 -3.19 7.77
N GLY A 486 -7.75 -3.21 6.93
CA GLY A 486 -7.73 -3.98 5.69
C GLY A 486 -8.74 -3.50 4.68
N VAL A 487 -8.64 -4.06 3.49
CA VAL A 487 -9.56 -3.82 2.39
C VAL A 487 -10.02 -5.15 1.83
N HIS A 488 -11.32 -5.24 1.57
CA HIS A 488 -11.90 -6.29 0.74
C HIS A 488 -12.38 -5.65 -0.55
N VAL A 489 -11.95 -6.22 -1.68
CA VAL A 489 -12.36 -5.79 -3.01
C VAL A 489 -12.87 -7.03 -3.73
N ALA A 490 -14.14 -6.98 -4.11
CA ALA A 490 -14.76 -8.02 -4.90
C ALA A 490 -15.46 -7.40 -6.11
N GLY A 491 -15.29 -7.99 -7.27
CA GLY A 491 -15.99 -7.52 -8.45
C GLY A 491 -15.92 -8.49 -9.61
N SER A 492 -16.81 -8.27 -10.55
CA SER A 492 -16.86 -9.02 -11.78
C SER A 492 -17.17 -8.10 -12.95
N MET A 493 -16.76 -8.54 -14.12
CA MET A 493 -17.07 -7.90 -15.38
C MET A 493 -17.53 -8.98 -16.35
N THR A 494 -18.79 -8.96 -16.74
CA THR A 494 -19.34 -9.89 -17.74
C THR A 494 -19.91 -9.12 -18.92
N VAL A 495 -19.99 -9.76 -20.09
CA VAL A 495 -20.62 -9.13 -21.28
C VAL A 495 -22.14 -8.94 -21.09
N LYS A 496 -22.77 -9.74 -20.22
CA LYS A 496 -24.22 -9.67 -19.96
C LYS A 496 -24.57 -8.61 -18.91
N ASP A 497 -23.80 -8.54 -17.83
CA ASP A 497 -24.15 -7.77 -16.63
C ASP A 497 -23.27 -6.52 -16.46
N GLY A 498 -22.29 -6.32 -17.35
CA GLY A 498 -21.36 -5.18 -17.28
C GLY A 498 -20.30 -5.38 -16.19
N ALA A 499 -19.67 -4.27 -15.79
CA ALA A 499 -18.68 -4.25 -14.71
C ALA A 499 -19.35 -3.83 -13.39
N SER A 500 -19.18 -4.63 -12.34
CA SER A 500 -19.65 -4.37 -10.98
C SER A 500 -18.53 -4.64 -10.00
N PHE A 501 -18.11 -3.62 -9.26
CA PHE A 501 -17.08 -3.72 -8.23
C PHE A 501 -17.62 -3.17 -6.92
N PHE A 502 -17.32 -3.89 -5.83
CA PHE A 502 -17.62 -3.53 -4.47
C PHE A 502 -16.31 -3.55 -3.68
N GLY A 503 -16.15 -2.55 -2.80
CA GLY A 503 -15.08 -2.51 -1.83
C GLY A 503 -15.62 -2.24 -0.45
N SER A 504 -15.07 -2.90 0.55
CA SER A 504 -15.31 -2.58 1.96
C SER A 504 -14.01 -2.52 2.74
N ALA A 505 -14.00 -1.70 3.79
CA ALA A 505 -12.91 -1.69 4.74
C ALA A 505 -13.12 -2.78 5.80
N ILE A 506 -12.03 -3.41 6.22
CA ILE A 506 -11.98 -4.30 7.38
C ILE A 506 -11.32 -3.50 8.49
N LEU A 507 -12.07 -3.11 9.51
CA LEU A 507 -11.62 -2.19 10.55
C LEU A 507 -11.93 -2.76 11.93
N ASP A 508 -10.89 -3.04 12.72
CA ASP A 508 -10.98 -3.35 14.14
C ASP A 508 -9.88 -2.60 14.90
N ALA A 509 -10.20 -2.00 16.03
CA ALA A 509 -9.26 -1.23 16.81
C ALA A 509 -9.56 -1.38 18.31
N SER A 510 -8.54 -1.77 19.06
CA SER A 510 -8.58 -1.83 20.52
C SER A 510 -7.49 -0.90 21.08
N PRO A 511 -7.83 0.36 21.39
CA PRO A 511 -6.89 1.31 21.96
C PRO A 511 -6.56 0.96 23.41
N LEU A 512 -5.30 1.15 23.81
CA LEU A 512 -4.86 1.11 25.20
C LEU A 512 -5.24 2.44 25.89
N THR A 513 -5.50 2.39 27.19
CA THR A 513 -5.74 3.60 27.99
C THR A 513 -4.40 4.28 28.29
N PRO A 514 -4.14 5.49 27.77
CA PRO A 514 -2.86 6.18 27.99
C PRO A 514 -2.80 6.79 29.40
N LEU A 515 -1.60 6.83 29.97
CA LEU A 515 -1.29 7.54 31.21
C LEU A 515 -0.37 8.73 30.87
N VAL A 516 -0.90 9.95 30.93
CA VAL A 516 -0.23 11.18 30.48
C VAL A 516 0.09 12.09 31.66
N SER A 517 1.27 12.71 31.62
CA SER A 517 1.73 13.65 32.66
C SER A 517 2.12 15.04 32.12
N LEU A 518 2.20 15.24 30.80
CA LEU A 518 2.62 16.49 30.13
C LEU A 518 1.84 16.70 28.81
N ASN A 519 1.55 17.96 28.45
CA ASN A 519 0.82 18.33 27.22
C ASN A 519 1.67 18.08 25.97
N GLY A 520 1.12 17.37 24.97
CA GLY A 520 1.77 17.21 23.67
C GLY A 520 0.86 16.54 22.65
N ALA A 521 1.31 16.50 21.40
CA ALA A 521 0.64 15.79 20.32
C ALA A 521 1.56 14.73 19.71
N VAL A 522 0.97 13.61 19.35
CA VAL A 522 1.64 12.50 18.65
C VAL A 522 0.87 12.20 17.38
N ASP A 523 1.57 12.19 16.26
CA ASP A 523 1.08 11.66 15.00
C ASP A 523 1.82 10.35 14.71
N LEU A 524 1.05 9.29 14.40
CA LEU A 524 1.53 7.95 14.10
C LEU A 524 0.90 7.48 12.80
N GLU A 525 1.73 7.26 11.80
CA GLU A 525 1.34 6.62 10.55
C GLU A 525 2.01 5.25 10.47
N ALA A 526 1.23 4.19 10.36
CA ALA A 526 1.73 2.85 10.07
C ALA A 526 0.97 2.27 8.87
N GLY A 527 1.71 1.95 7.82
CA GLY A 527 1.15 1.54 6.54
C GLY A 527 2.19 1.05 5.57
N GLY A 528 1.89 1.15 4.28
CA GLY A 528 2.83 0.79 3.24
C GLY A 528 2.24 0.78 1.84
N ALA A 529 3.13 0.64 0.86
CA ALA A 529 2.71 0.37 -0.50
C ALA A 529 2.48 -1.14 -0.67
N LEU A 530 1.26 -1.52 -1.05
CA LEU A 530 0.90 -2.85 -1.51
C LEU A 530 1.02 -2.89 -3.04
N THR A 531 1.55 -3.97 -3.61
CA THR A 531 1.50 -4.23 -5.06
C THR A 531 1.08 -5.67 -5.32
N VAL A 532 0.13 -5.86 -6.24
CA VAL A 532 -0.33 -7.19 -6.70
C VAL A 532 -0.19 -7.27 -8.21
N GLY A 533 0.49 -8.30 -8.70
CA GLY A 533 0.57 -8.57 -10.13
C GLY A 533 1.68 -9.55 -10.51
N PRO A 534 1.95 -9.69 -11.81
CA PRO A 534 3.06 -10.48 -12.31
C PRO A 534 4.38 -10.06 -11.67
N GLY A 535 5.08 -11.03 -11.10
CA GLY A 535 6.34 -10.74 -10.45
C GLY A 535 6.92 -11.93 -9.71
N VAL A 536 8.23 -11.91 -9.56
CA VAL A 536 8.96 -12.82 -8.67
C VAL A 536 10.00 -12.05 -7.91
N GLY A 537 10.43 -12.64 -6.80
CA GLY A 537 11.52 -12.10 -6.04
C GLY A 537 11.54 -12.64 -4.62
N THR A 538 12.37 -11.99 -3.84
CA THR A 538 12.49 -12.12 -2.40
C THR A 538 12.41 -10.72 -1.79
N ALA A 539 12.44 -10.61 -0.47
CA ALA A 539 12.56 -9.29 0.19
C ALA A 539 13.76 -8.46 -0.32
N ASN A 540 14.84 -9.12 -0.78
CA ASN A 540 16.11 -8.46 -1.11
C ASN A 540 16.33 -8.22 -2.60
N ALA A 541 15.69 -8.99 -3.49
CA ALA A 541 15.82 -8.81 -4.94
C ALA A 541 14.58 -9.31 -5.67
N GLY A 542 14.11 -8.59 -6.68
CA GLY A 542 12.94 -9.00 -7.46
C GLY A 542 12.45 -7.97 -8.47
N VAL A 543 11.38 -8.36 -9.15
CA VAL A 543 10.62 -7.52 -10.09
C VAL A 543 9.13 -7.81 -9.92
N ILE A 544 8.31 -6.76 -9.91
CA ILE A 544 6.86 -6.86 -9.89
C ILE A 544 6.24 -5.72 -10.70
N ALA A 545 5.25 -6.05 -11.51
CA ALA A 545 4.41 -5.09 -12.21
C ALA A 545 2.95 -5.40 -11.91
N GLY A 546 2.13 -4.39 -11.66
CA GLY A 546 0.74 -4.62 -11.33
C GLY A 546 0.04 -3.42 -10.72
N VAL A 547 -1.04 -3.72 -10.00
CA VAL A 547 -1.82 -2.71 -9.31
C VAL A 547 -1.17 -2.45 -7.96
N LYS A 548 -0.86 -1.19 -7.70
CA LYS A 548 -0.28 -0.71 -6.45
C LYS A 548 -1.30 0.09 -5.65
N GLY A 549 -1.58 -0.36 -4.44
CA GLY A 549 -2.33 0.41 -3.46
C GLY A 549 -1.40 1.06 -2.45
N GLN A 550 -1.69 2.27 -2.00
CA GLN A 550 -1.25 2.70 -0.67
C GLN A 550 -2.31 2.26 0.32
N ILE A 551 -1.90 1.59 1.39
CA ILE A 551 -2.77 1.21 2.48
C ILE A 551 -2.03 1.63 3.74
N TYR A 552 -2.62 2.57 4.47
CA TYR A 552 -2.21 2.95 5.81
C TYR A 552 -3.29 2.49 6.78
N PRO A 553 -3.20 1.23 7.28
CA PRO A 553 -4.10 0.71 8.29
C PRO A 553 -4.20 1.60 9.52
N LEU A 554 -3.16 2.38 9.82
CA LEU A 554 -3.18 3.31 10.93
C LEU A 554 -2.65 4.67 10.48
N ASP A 555 -3.53 5.64 10.40
CA ASP A 555 -3.22 7.07 10.39
C ASP A 555 -3.86 7.65 11.65
N ALA A 556 -3.05 7.86 12.70
CA ALA A 556 -3.55 8.20 14.02
C ALA A 556 -2.92 9.48 14.56
N SER A 557 -3.75 10.31 15.19
CA SER A 557 -3.30 11.49 15.92
C SER A 557 -3.82 11.43 17.35
N TYR A 558 -2.93 11.61 18.33
CA TYR A 558 -3.25 11.76 19.73
C TYR A 558 -2.98 13.18 20.19
N LYS A 559 -3.95 13.80 20.87
CA LYS A 559 -3.82 15.13 21.48
C LYS A 559 -4.27 15.07 22.93
N ALA A 560 -3.42 15.53 23.85
CA ALA A 560 -3.79 15.76 25.25
C ALA A 560 -4.00 17.26 25.48
N HIS A 561 -5.04 17.60 26.25
CA HIS A 561 -5.41 18.96 26.61
C HIS A 561 -5.85 19.00 28.08
N PHE A 562 -5.21 19.84 28.87
CA PHE A 562 -5.70 20.19 30.22
C PHE A 562 -6.59 21.45 30.12
N PRO A 563 -7.91 21.35 30.37
CA PRO A 563 -8.82 22.49 30.30
C PRO A 563 -8.45 23.55 31.34
N LEU A 564 -8.36 24.82 30.90
CA LEU A 564 -8.15 25.96 31.79
C LEU A 564 -9.44 26.24 32.58
N GLY A 565 -9.57 25.60 33.75
CA GLY A 565 -10.73 25.75 34.63
C GLY A 565 -11.04 24.55 35.52
N ASP A 566 -10.38 23.39 35.31
CA ASP A 566 -10.52 22.25 36.22
C ASP A 566 -9.54 22.39 37.41
N PRO A 567 -10.02 22.55 38.65
CA PRO A 567 -9.17 22.67 39.83
C PRO A 567 -8.30 21.43 40.11
N ASN A 568 -8.54 20.30 39.43
CA ASN A 568 -7.80 19.05 39.61
C ASN A 568 -6.90 18.67 38.41
N TYR A 569 -6.76 19.52 37.39
CA TYR A 569 -5.95 19.24 36.19
C TYR A 569 -6.30 17.90 35.50
N ASN A 570 -7.59 17.54 35.39
CA ASN A 570 -7.95 16.30 34.69
C ASN A 570 -7.60 16.40 33.19
N ASN A 571 -6.88 15.39 32.69
CA ASN A 571 -6.51 15.27 31.28
C ASN A 571 -7.77 15.03 30.42
N CYS A 572 -7.98 15.86 29.39
CA CYS A 572 -8.87 15.52 28.28
C CYS A 572 -8.03 15.17 27.06
N SER A 573 -8.14 13.94 26.57
CA SER A 573 -7.39 13.50 25.40
C SER A 573 -8.24 12.93 24.30
N HIS A 574 -7.90 13.28 23.05
CA HIS A 574 -8.56 12.81 21.84
C HIS A 574 -7.59 11.90 21.09
N LEU A 575 -8.02 10.68 20.78
CA LEU A 575 -7.35 9.75 19.87
C LEU A 575 -8.16 9.66 18.58
N LYS A 576 -7.61 10.17 17.48
CA LYS A 576 -8.11 9.91 16.12
C LYS A 576 -7.34 8.76 15.52
N ALA A 577 -8.02 7.89 14.78
CA ALA A 577 -7.42 6.89 13.93
C ALA A 577 -8.29 6.68 12.69
N SER A 578 -7.67 6.61 11.53
CA SER A 578 -8.30 6.33 10.25
C SER A 578 -7.47 5.33 9.43
N LEU A 579 -8.15 4.72 8.44
CA LEU A 579 -7.55 3.97 7.35
C LEU A 579 -7.45 4.90 6.14
N SER A 580 -6.24 5.11 5.62
CA SER A 580 -6.02 5.86 4.38
C SER A 580 -5.67 4.89 3.25
N ALA A 581 -6.35 4.99 2.11
CA ALA A 581 -6.11 4.14 0.94
C ALA A 581 -6.04 4.95 -0.37
N GLY A 582 -5.23 4.47 -1.31
CA GLY A 582 -5.13 5.04 -2.67
C GLY A 582 -4.69 4.00 -3.70
N LEU A 583 -5.04 4.17 -4.99
CA LEU A 583 -4.76 3.18 -6.05
C LEU A 583 -3.92 3.77 -7.20
N SER A 584 -3.00 2.97 -7.73
CA SER A 584 -2.13 3.28 -8.86
C SER A 584 -1.73 2.01 -9.61
N LEU A 585 -1.15 2.15 -10.81
CA LEU A 585 -0.43 1.08 -11.50
C LEU A 585 1.07 1.28 -11.31
N THR A 586 1.83 0.20 -11.12
CA THR A 586 3.29 0.27 -10.93
C THR A 586 4.02 -0.80 -11.73
N ALA A 587 5.25 -0.47 -12.14
CA ALA A 587 6.30 -1.45 -12.44
C ALA A 587 7.51 -1.15 -11.54
N LYS A 588 8.08 -2.17 -10.90
CA LYS A 588 9.15 -2.01 -9.90
C LYS A 588 10.18 -3.14 -9.96
N ALA A 589 11.46 -2.79 -9.83
CA ALA A 589 12.58 -3.72 -9.70
C ALA A 589 13.49 -3.30 -8.53
N TRP A 590 14.11 -4.26 -7.84
CA TRP A 590 15.02 -3.99 -6.72
C TRP A 590 16.12 -5.03 -6.58
N LEU A 591 17.25 -4.58 -6.02
CA LEU A 591 18.40 -5.41 -5.65
C LEU A 591 19.12 -4.74 -4.46
N ASN A 592 19.00 -5.32 -3.28
CA ASN A 592 19.50 -4.78 -2.01
C ASN A 592 19.02 -3.33 -1.81
N SER A 593 19.94 -2.37 -1.74
CA SER A 593 19.66 -0.95 -1.59
C SER A 593 19.27 -0.24 -2.89
N TRP A 594 19.47 -0.87 -4.05
CA TRP A 594 19.07 -0.32 -5.34
C TRP A 594 17.60 -0.64 -5.63
N SER A 595 16.84 0.35 -6.12
CA SER A 595 15.49 0.13 -6.62
C SER A 595 15.13 1.13 -7.73
N TRP A 596 14.26 0.69 -8.64
CA TRP A 596 13.67 1.49 -9.70
C TRP A 596 12.15 1.26 -9.74
N SER A 597 11.37 2.32 -9.95
CA SER A 597 9.91 2.21 -10.06
C SER A 597 9.31 3.26 -10.96
N GLN A 598 8.28 2.88 -11.72
CA GLN A 598 7.42 3.75 -12.51
C GLN A 598 5.98 3.61 -12.01
N ASN A 599 5.28 4.71 -11.73
CA ASN A 599 3.88 4.69 -11.27
C ASN A 599 2.98 5.49 -12.22
N ILE A 600 1.73 5.05 -12.37
CA ILE A 600 0.63 5.77 -13.03
C ILE A 600 -0.51 5.86 -12.01
N THR A 601 -0.84 7.06 -11.55
CA THR A 601 -1.86 7.28 -10.50
C THR A 601 -3.28 7.15 -11.06
N LEU A 602 -4.21 6.57 -10.28
CA LEU A 602 -5.62 6.47 -10.61
C LEU A 602 -6.45 7.16 -9.51
N ASP A 603 -6.84 8.42 -9.73
CA ASP A 603 -7.41 9.31 -8.70
C ASP A 603 -8.76 8.86 -8.11
N ALA A 604 -9.42 7.85 -8.69
CA ALA A 604 -10.80 7.47 -8.38
C ALA A 604 -11.01 6.71 -7.05
N LEU A 605 -9.94 6.37 -6.31
CA LEU A 605 -10.01 5.54 -5.09
C LEU A 605 -9.18 6.09 -3.91
N ASN A 606 -8.91 7.39 -3.90
CA ASN A 606 -8.26 8.03 -2.75
C ASN A 606 -9.31 8.39 -1.69
N GLY A 607 -9.09 7.95 -0.45
CA GLY A 607 -10.00 8.28 0.65
C GLY A 607 -9.48 7.90 2.02
N GLU A 608 -10.04 8.53 3.05
CA GLU A 608 -9.74 8.32 4.46
C GLU A 608 -11.03 7.84 5.16
N LEU A 609 -10.95 6.72 5.89
CA LEU A 609 -12.07 6.11 6.59
C LEU A 609 -11.77 6.03 8.10
N PRO A 610 -12.50 6.78 8.96
CA PRO A 610 -12.27 6.73 10.40
C PRO A 610 -12.69 5.38 11.01
N TYR A 611 -11.96 4.91 12.03
CA TYR A 611 -12.31 3.70 12.76
C TYR A 611 -13.59 3.88 13.61
N PRO A 612 -14.37 2.80 13.86
CA PRO A 612 -15.58 2.89 14.69
C PRO A 612 -15.30 3.46 16.09
N GLY A 613 -15.99 4.55 16.44
CA GLY A 613 -15.79 5.25 17.71
C GLY A 613 -14.65 6.26 17.72
N SER A 614 -13.91 6.40 16.62
CA SER A 614 -12.94 7.48 16.42
C SER A 614 -13.66 8.79 16.02
N PRO A 615 -13.27 9.96 16.58
CA PRO A 615 -12.29 10.13 17.66
C PRO A 615 -12.77 9.56 19.00
N TRP A 616 -11.89 8.83 19.71
CA TRP A 616 -12.14 8.42 21.08
C TRP A 616 -11.71 9.51 22.06
N GLU A 617 -12.54 9.78 23.06
CA GLU A 617 -12.31 10.77 24.11
C GLU A 617 -12.00 10.09 25.46
N PHE A 618 -10.98 10.58 26.15
CA PHE A 618 -10.59 10.09 27.48
C PHE A 618 -10.42 11.27 28.46
N PRO A 619 -11.24 11.36 29.54
CA PRO A 619 -12.44 10.55 29.80
C PRO A 619 -13.58 10.87 28.82
N LYS A 620 -14.49 9.91 28.61
CA LYS A 620 -15.59 10.02 27.65
C LYS A 620 -16.46 11.26 27.92
N GLY A 621 -16.68 12.09 26.90
CA GLY A 621 -17.47 13.33 27.00
C GLY A 621 -16.67 14.58 27.33
N CYS A 622 -15.32 14.52 27.29
CA CYS A 622 -14.47 15.69 27.46
C CYS A 622 -14.33 16.45 26.12
N SER A 623 -14.48 17.77 26.13
CA SER A 623 -14.44 18.59 24.91
C SER A 623 -13.15 19.39 24.80
N ILE A 624 -12.35 19.16 23.75
CA ILE A 624 -11.29 20.09 23.31
C ILE A 624 -11.93 21.14 22.38
N PRO A 625 -11.89 22.45 22.70
CA PRO A 625 -12.39 23.49 21.80
C PRO A 625 -11.73 23.36 20.42
N THR A 626 -12.53 23.35 19.36
CA THR A 626 -12.04 23.25 17.99
C THR A 626 -11.51 24.61 17.54
N GLY A 627 -10.18 24.73 17.56
CA GLY A 627 -9.46 25.93 17.14
C GLY A 627 -9.24 26.90 18.29
N THR A 628 -7.98 27.08 18.68
CA THR A 628 -7.51 28.35 19.22
C THR A 628 -6.60 28.97 18.16
N PRO A 629 -6.89 30.18 17.67
CA PRO A 629 -5.90 30.94 16.89
C PRO A 629 -4.62 31.09 17.74
N ASP A 630 -3.44 31.14 17.14
CA ASP A 630 -2.23 31.74 17.75
C ASP A 630 -2.56 33.24 17.99
N SER A 631 -3.38 33.54 19.00
CA SER A 631 -3.87 34.88 19.30
C SER A 631 -4.11 35.04 20.80
N LEU A 632 -3.61 36.16 21.32
CA LEU A 632 -3.86 36.65 22.67
C LEU A 632 -5.36 36.80 23.00
N LEU A 633 -6.21 36.98 21.99
CA LEU A 633 -7.64 37.20 22.16
C LEU A 633 -8.44 35.89 22.17
N GLY A 634 -9.23 35.73 23.22
CA GLY A 634 -10.09 34.57 23.46
C GLY A 634 -11.55 34.79 23.01
N PRO A 635 -12.46 33.90 23.45
CA PRO A 635 -13.87 34.02 23.11
C PRO A 635 -14.49 35.35 23.56
N GLY A 636 -15.41 35.86 22.74
CA GLY A 636 -16.23 37.02 23.09
C GLY A 636 -15.54 38.39 22.95
N VAL A 637 -14.32 38.45 22.42
CA VAL A 637 -13.63 39.72 22.14
C VAL A 637 -13.31 39.86 20.65
N SER A 638 -13.49 41.06 20.10
CA SER A 638 -13.12 41.40 18.72
C SER A 638 -12.09 42.53 18.71
N LYS A 639 -10.93 42.32 18.06
CA LYS A 639 -9.87 43.33 17.97
C LYS A 639 -10.30 44.53 17.11
N VAL A 640 -10.01 45.74 17.59
CA VAL A 640 -10.11 46.98 16.81
C VAL A 640 -8.73 47.43 16.35
N SER A 641 -7.79 47.57 17.28
CA SER A 641 -6.41 48.00 17.02
C SER A 641 -5.49 47.60 18.17
N ASP A 642 -4.20 47.51 17.92
CA ASP A 642 -3.17 47.27 18.93
C ASP A 642 -1.87 48.02 18.63
N SER A 643 -1.06 48.22 19.68
CA SER A 643 0.25 48.86 19.62
C SER A 643 1.14 48.36 20.76
N THR A 644 2.45 48.32 20.52
CA THR A 644 3.47 48.07 21.54
C THR A 644 4.33 49.30 21.78
N SER A 645 4.89 49.42 22.98
CA SER A 645 5.91 50.41 23.36
C SER A 645 7.11 49.70 23.97
N GLY A 646 8.31 50.22 23.72
CA GLY A 646 9.59 49.59 24.05
C GLY A 646 10.37 49.22 22.78
N SER A 647 11.40 48.39 22.94
CA SER A 647 12.13 47.72 21.86
C SER A 647 11.29 46.60 21.26
N ALA A 648 11.54 46.26 19.99
CA ALA A 648 10.93 45.10 19.35
C ALA A 648 11.36 43.77 20.02
N ASP A 649 12.52 43.75 20.67
CA ASP A 649 13.06 42.56 21.35
C ASP A 649 12.41 42.30 22.73
N GLN A 650 11.60 43.25 23.21
CA GLN A 650 10.86 43.18 24.49
C GLN A 650 9.45 42.57 24.34
N TRP A 651 8.98 42.24 23.12
CA TRP A 651 7.64 41.66 22.88
C TRP A 651 7.66 40.50 21.88
N GLY A 652 7.07 39.36 22.24
CA GLY A 652 7.20 38.13 21.45
C GLY A 652 6.33 36.98 21.94
N HIS A 653 6.11 35.99 21.07
CA HIS A 653 5.28 34.82 21.34
C HIS A 653 6.18 33.61 21.57
N VAL A 654 6.15 33.04 22.78
CA VAL A 654 7.10 32.02 23.22
C VAL A 654 6.40 30.80 23.79
N ASP A 655 7.05 29.64 23.62
CA ASP A 655 6.54 28.35 24.09
C ASP A 655 7.06 28.08 25.51
N GLY A 656 6.18 27.58 26.40
CA GLY A 656 6.60 27.01 27.68
C GLY A 656 6.84 28.01 28.81
N PHE A 657 6.82 29.33 28.57
CA PHE A 657 6.90 30.34 29.64
C PHE A 657 5.80 30.14 30.69
N VAL A 658 4.62 29.69 30.26
CA VAL A 658 3.53 29.21 31.13
C VAL A 658 3.31 27.72 30.87
N PRO A 659 3.13 26.87 31.90
CA PRO A 659 3.09 25.43 31.73
C PRO A 659 2.07 24.94 30.71
N GLY A 660 2.60 24.31 29.65
CA GLY A 660 1.79 23.70 28.60
C GLY A 660 1.00 24.69 27.75
N LYS A 661 1.45 25.96 27.67
CA LYS A 661 0.84 27.02 26.85
C LYS A 661 1.92 27.72 26.02
N LYS A 662 1.50 28.29 24.89
CA LYS A 662 2.19 29.43 24.31
C LYS A 662 1.71 30.71 25.00
N ALA A 663 2.60 31.66 25.16
CA ALA A 663 2.29 32.93 25.79
C ALA A 663 2.98 34.09 25.08
N TRP A 664 2.27 35.20 24.97
CA TRP A 664 2.85 36.47 24.59
C TRP A 664 3.54 37.06 25.80
N VAL A 665 4.84 37.33 25.69
CA VAL A 665 5.67 37.82 26.79
C VAL A 665 6.08 39.25 26.50
N LEU A 666 5.88 40.14 27.47
CA LEU A 666 6.60 41.40 27.60
C LEU A 666 7.77 41.18 28.55
N SER A 667 8.96 41.64 28.20
CA SER A 667 10.13 41.64 29.09
C SER A 667 10.74 43.03 29.15
N THR A 668 11.37 43.37 30.27
CA THR A 668 12.09 44.63 30.42
C THR A 668 13.46 44.57 29.76
N GLY A 669 14.09 43.41 29.61
CA GLY A 669 15.15 43.19 28.62
C GLY A 669 14.70 42.35 27.43
N ARG A 670 15.57 41.47 26.93
CA ARG A 670 15.27 40.71 25.71
C ARG A 670 14.51 39.44 26.05
N ILE A 671 13.47 39.16 25.27
CA ILE A 671 12.71 37.91 25.42
C ILE A 671 13.57 36.67 25.18
N SER A 672 14.62 36.77 24.34
CA SER A 672 15.56 35.68 24.14
C SER A 672 16.27 35.25 25.42
N ASP A 673 16.39 36.17 26.37
CA ASP A 673 17.14 35.97 27.60
C ASP A 673 16.19 35.52 28.72
N ALA A 674 14.91 35.91 28.66
CA ALA A 674 13.83 35.52 29.58
C ALA A 674 13.26 34.10 29.37
N VAL A 675 13.58 33.45 28.25
CA VAL A 675 13.15 32.08 27.91
C VAL A 675 14.34 31.14 28.03
N GLY A 676 14.22 30.09 28.83
CA GLY A 676 15.34 29.17 29.04
C GLY A 676 15.25 28.40 30.33
N THR A 677 16.40 27.96 30.80
CA THR A 677 16.58 27.33 32.12
C THR A 677 17.02 28.38 33.13
N PRO A 678 16.62 28.27 34.41
CA PRO A 678 16.92 29.27 35.45
C PRO A 678 18.38 29.31 35.90
N ASP A 679 19.26 28.51 35.31
CA ASP A 679 20.72 28.66 35.47
C ASP A 679 21.32 29.66 34.47
N GLN A 680 20.49 30.26 33.60
CA GLN A 680 20.88 31.28 32.64
C GLN A 680 20.54 32.66 33.18
N PHE A 681 21.54 33.52 33.31
CA PHE A 681 21.35 34.92 33.68
C PHE A 681 20.50 35.64 32.62
N ALA A 682 19.28 36.01 33.00
CA ALA A 682 18.24 36.47 32.09
C ALA A 682 18.10 37.99 32.12
N SER A 683 19.21 38.74 31.95
CA SER A 683 19.16 40.20 32.05
C SER A 683 19.90 40.94 30.95
N THR A 684 19.23 41.92 30.35
CA THR A 684 19.79 42.84 29.36
C THR A 684 19.26 44.27 29.61
N GLU A 685 20.11 45.13 30.15
CA GLU A 685 19.84 46.57 30.27
C GLU A 685 19.74 47.21 28.87
N LEU A 686 18.55 47.73 28.53
CA LEU A 686 18.26 48.34 27.22
C LEU A 686 18.43 49.86 27.22
N GLY A 687 18.49 50.48 28.40
CA GLY A 687 18.65 51.92 28.56
C GLY A 687 17.43 52.72 28.05
N LEU A 688 16.26 52.09 28.03
CA LEU A 688 14.97 52.66 27.67
C LEU A 688 14.34 53.37 28.88
N PRO A 689 13.46 54.36 28.64
CA PRO A 689 12.75 55.05 29.73
C PRO A 689 11.78 54.09 30.45
N GLY A 690 11.56 54.33 31.76
CA GLY A 690 10.51 53.67 32.52
C GLY A 690 9.10 54.18 32.25
N ASP A 691 8.14 53.73 33.08
CA ASP A 691 6.72 54.10 33.02
C ASP A 691 6.30 54.85 34.29
N ALA A 692 5.71 56.03 34.14
CA ALA A 692 5.34 56.89 35.26
C ALA A 692 4.22 56.29 36.14
N ASP A 693 3.28 55.54 35.55
CA ASP A 693 2.22 54.87 36.30
C ASP A 693 2.80 53.72 37.11
N LEU A 694 3.71 52.93 36.50
CA LEU A 694 4.42 51.86 37.21
C LEU A 694 5.32 52.40 38.31
N SER A 695 6.00 53.53 38.09
CA SER A 695 6.80 54.21 39.12
C SER A 695 5.96 54.60 40.35
N ALA A 696 4.71 55.03 40.12
CA ALA A 696 3.78 55.35 41.20
C ALA A 696 3.31 54.09 41.97
N LEU A 697 3.22 52.93 41.31
CA LEU A 697 2.88 51.66 41.95
C LEU A 697 4.07 51.07 42.72
N ALA A 698 5.28 51.15 42.15
CA ALA A 698 6.51 50.63 42.74
C ALA A 698 7.03 51.47 43.92
N GLY A 699 6.77 52.78 43.90
CA GLY A 699 7.25 53.76 44.89
C GLY A 699 8.63 54.36 44.56
N TYR A 700 9.23 53.95 43.43
CA TYR A 700 10.53 54.37 42.94
C TYR A 700 10.48 54.62 41.42
N ALA A 701 11.52 55.24 40.86
CA ALA A 701 11.63 55.39 39.42
C ALA A 701 11.77 54.01 38.75
N THR A 702 11.20 53.86 37.57
CA THR A 702 11.32 52.63 36.77
C THR A 702 12.19 52.84 35.53
N HIS A 703 12.67 51.74 34.97
CA HIS A 703 13.54 51.65 33.80
C HIS A 703 13.03 50.57 32.84
N ASP A 704 13.47 50.63 31.58
CA ASP A 704 13.27 49.57 30.60
C ASP A 704 11.81 49.11 30.41
N ALA A 705 10.87 50.06 30.49
CA ALA A 705 9.45 49.74 30.45
C ALA A 705 8.99 49.23 29.06
N ALA A 706 8.25 48.12 29.07
CA ALA A 706 7.59 47.56 27.90
C ALA A 706 6.07 47.51 28.10
N SER A 707 5.30 47.78 27.05
CA SER A 707 3.84 47.63 27.12
C SER A 707 3.18 47.18 25.82
N TYR A 708 2.07 46.47 25.96
CA TYR A 708 1.15 46.09 24.90
C TYR A 708 -0.22 46.71 25.18
N GLN A 709 -0.77 47.44 24.21
CA GLN A 709 -2.10 48.03 24.29
C GLN A 709 -2.99 47.51 23.16
N VAL A 710 -4.20 47.08 23.50
CA VAL A 710 -5.22 46.63 22.55
C VAL A 710 -6.56 47.30 22.82
N THR A 711 -7.20 47.81 21.76
CA THR A 711 -8.60 48.21 21.77
C THR A 711 -9.44 47.05 21.23
N LEU A 712 -10.45 46.62 22.00
CA LEU A 712 -11.31 45.49 21.66
C LEU A 712 -12.79 45.82 21.93
N VAL A 713 -13.69 45.10 21.26
CA VAL A 713 -15.14 45.15 21.52
C VAL A 713 -15.55 43.86 22.23
N PRO A 714 -16.03 43.92 23.49
CA PRO A 714 -16.51 42.77 24.23
C PRO A 714 -17.93 42.38 23.82
N SER A 715 -18.27 41.09 23.80
CA SER A 715 -19.63 40.60 23.54
C SER A 715 -20.42 40.26 24.80
N ALA A 716 -19.75 40.20 25.96
CA ALA A 716 -20.34 39.83 27.24
C ALA A 716 -19.92 40.83 28.34
N PRO A 717 -20.61 40.87 29.50
CA PRO A 717 -20.50 41.96 30.47
C PRO A 717 -19.26 41.91 31.36
N THR A 718 -18.50 40.81 31.37
CA THR A 718 -17.27 40.71 32.15
C THR A 718 -16.08 40.50 31.22
N LEU A 719 -15.05 41.34 31.32
CA LEU A 719 -13.77 41.15 30.62
C LEU A 719 -12.76 40.54 31.59
N HIS A 720 -12.07 39.52 31.12
CA HIS A 720 -11.01 38.85 31.85
C HIS A 720 -9.67 39.02 31.15
N VAL A 721 -8.61 39.22 31.94
CA VAL A 721 -7.23 39.22 31.47
C VAL A 721 -6.41 38.30 32.39
N ARG A 722 -5.84 37.23 31.82
CA ARG A 722 -5.01 36.27 32.54
C ARG A 722 -3.53 36.47 32.24
N TYR A 723 -2.73 36.61 33.29
CA TYR A 723 -1.32 36.94 33.22
C TYR A 723 -0.48 36.17 34.26
N VAL A 724 0.83 36.11 34.02
CA VAL A 724 1.87 35.63 34.95
C VAL A 724 2.96 36.70 35.01
N PHE A 725 3.36 37.11 36.20
CA PHE A 725 4.48 38.04 36.40
C PHE A 725 5.72 37.25 36.85
N ALA A 726 6.89 37.59 36.33
CA ALA A 726 8.17 36.92 36.60
C ALA A 726 9.30 37.95 36.72
N SER A 727 10.36 37.63 37.46
CA SER A 727 11.51 38.51 37.66
C SER A 727 12.76 37.74 38.11
N GLU A 728 13.94 38.22 37.69
CA GLU A 728 15.26 37.84 38.21
C GLU A 728 15.56 38.45 39.60
N GLU A 729 14.75 39.40 40.09
CA GLU A 729 14.91 40.00 41.43
C GLU A 729 14.45 39.06 42.55
N TYR A 730 13.74 37.99 42.20
CA TYR A 730 13.37 36.94 43.14
C TYR A 730 14.50 35.94 43.35
N PRO A 731 14.64 35.36 44.56
CA PRO A 731 14.12 35.84 45.83
C PRO A 731 14.99 36.92 46.50
N GLU A 732 16.17 37.23 45.96
CA GLU A 732 17.27 37.95 46.63
C GLU A 732 16.90 39.36 47.08
N TYR A 733 16.06 40.06 46.32
CA TYR A 733 15.80 41.48 46.51
C TYR A 733 14.37 41.79 46.96
N VAL A 734 13.62 40.75 47.33
CA VAL A 734 12.31 40.88 47.97
C VAL A 734 12.41 41.76 49.22
N GLY A 735 11.57 42.78 49.29
CA GLY A 735 11.50 43.77 50.37
C GLY A 735 12.47 44.95 50.21
N SER A 736 13.19 45.04 49.09
CA SER A 736 14.13 46.13 48.79
C SER A 736 13.49 47.22 47.92
N GLN A 737 14.31 48.19 47.48
CA GLN A 737 13.91 49.26 46.55
C GLN A 737 13.76 48.78 45.09
N PHE A 738 14.29 47.60 44.75
CA PHE A 738 14.21 46.99 43.43
C PHE A 738 12.87 46.27 43.22
N ASN A 739 11.77 46.97 43.53
CA ASN A 739 10.43 46.39 43.59
C ASN A 739 9.76 46.30 42.22
N ASP A 740 10.26 45.43 41.36
CA ASP A 740 9.72 45.26 40.01
C ASP A 740 8.22 45.02 39.99
N VAL A 741 7.56 45.66 39.03
CA VAL A 741 6.12 45.85 39.02
C VAL A 741 5.54 45.66 37.63
N MET A 742 4.29 45.19 37.59
CA MET A 742 3.50 45.09 36.39
C MET A 742 2.09 45.66 36.61
N ALA A 743 1.43 46.12 35.54
CA ALA A 743 0.03 46.52 35.60
C ALA A 743 -0.80 46.07 34.39
N VAL A 744 -2.05 45.64 34.64
CA VAL A 744 -3.10 45.53 33.63
C VAL A 744 -4.11 46.65 33.84
N TYR A 745 -4.20 47.57 32.88
CA TYR A 745 -5.17 48.65 32.87
C TYR A 745 -6.33 48.34 31.93
N VAL A 746 -7.56 48.47 32.41
CA VAL A 746 -8.78 48.43 31.59
C VAL A 746 -9.42 49.81 31.63
N ASN A 747 -9.50 50.49 30.47
CA ASN A 747 -9.90 51.89 30.34
C ASN A 747 -9.14 52.83 31.29
N GLY A 748 -7.84 52.61 31.45
CA GLY A 748 -6.94 53.40 32.30
C GLY A 748 -7.01 53.07 33.79
N LYS A 749 -7.83 52.11 34.23
CA LYS A 749 -7.91 51.68 35.63
C LYS A 749 -7.18 50.35 35.82
N ASN A 750 -6.23 50.30 36.77
CA ASN A 750 -5.51 49.08 37.12
C ASN A 750 -6.46 48.02 37.70
N CYS A 751 -6.27 46.76 37.31
CA CYS A 751 -7.00 45.61 37.81
C CYS A 751 -6.10 44.41 38.18
N SER A 752 -4.78 44.50 38.00
CA SER A 752 -3.84 43.46 38.41
C SER A 752 -3.44 43.64 39.87
N PHE A 753 -4.30 43.16 40.76
CA PHE A 753 -4.08 43.15 42.20
C PHE A 753 -3.81 41.73 42.71
N VAL A 754 -3.13 41.62 43.84
CA VAL A 754 -3.06 40.38 44.60
C VAL A 754 -4.50 39.91 44.87
N PRO A 755 -4.86 38.65 44.53
CA PRO A 755 -6.24 38.20 44.58
C PRO A 755 -6.92 38.44 45.93
N GLY A 756 -8.11 39.03 45.89
CA GLY A 756 -8.88 39.38 47.09
C GLY A 756 -8.48 40.70 47.76
N THR A 757 -7.54 41.45 47.20
CA THR A 757 -7.05 42.73 47.76
C THR A 757 -7.07 43.87 46.73
N THR A 758 -6.60 45.05 47.14
CA THR A 758 -6.31 46.19 46.24
C THR A 758 -4.81 46.48 46.14
N THR A 759 -3.97 45.55 46.60
CA THR A 759 -2.51 45.68 46.56
C THR A 759 -2.00 45.33 45.16
N PRO A 760 -1.26 46.21 44.47
CA PRO A 760 -0.70 45.93 43.13
C PRO A 760 0.22 44.71 43.14
N VAL A 761 0.31 44.01 42.01
CA VAL A 761 1.25 42.89 41.84
C VAL A 761 2.68 43.42 41.61
N SER A 762 3.62 42.97 42.44
CA SER A 762 5.04 43.28 42.38
C SER A 762 5.84 42.20 43.13
N ILE A 763 7.17 42.23 43.05
CA ILE A 763 8.00 41.24 43.77
C ILE A 763 7.83 41.32 45.30
N ASN A 764 7.61 42.52 45.84
CA ASN A 764 7.42 42.70 47.28
C ASN A 764 6.06 42.19 47.77
N THR A 765 5.07 42.05 46.89
CA THR A 765 3.69 41.73 47.28
C THR A 765 3.31 40.28 47.01
N ILE A 766 4.03 39.56 46.14
CA ILE A 766 3.88 38.11 45.94
C ILE A 766 5.27 37.49 45.95
N ASN A 767 5.60 36.72 46.98
CA ASN A 767 6.90 36.06 47.14
C ASN A 767 6.79 34.87 48.12
N ALA A 768 7.90 34.21 48.42
CA ALA A 768 7.91 33.07 49.35
C ALA A 768 7.42 33.40 50.78
N GLY A 769 7.57 34.66 51.22
CA GLY A 769 7.17 35.12 52.55
C GLY A 769 5.78 35.78 52.62
N GLU A 770 5.33 36.39 51.54
CA GLU A 770 4.08 37.16 51.45
C GLU A 770 3.24 36.71 50.25
N ASN A 771 1.95 36.39 50.48
CA ASN A 771 1.05 35.87 49.44
C ASN A 771 1.59 34.64 48.68
N SER A 772 2.37 33.80 49.37
CA SER A 772 3.14 32.68 48.81
C SER A 772 2.34 31.61 48.07
N THR A 773 1.02 31.55 48.27
CA THR A 773 0.14 30.68 47.48
C THR A 773 0.09 31.09 45.99
N TYR A 774 0.40 32.35 45.69
CA TYR A 774 0.47 32.86 44.34
C TYR A 774 1.89 32.90 43.79
N TYR A 775 2.91 32.50 44.56
CA TYR A 775 4.32 32.51 44.18
C TYR A 775 4.80 31.13 43.76
N VAL A 776 5.66 31.09 42.75
CA VAL A 776 6.38 29.91 42.26
C VAL A 776 7.87 30.27 42.32
N ASP A 777 8.62 29.47 43.07
CA ASP A 777 10.08 29.53 43.08
C ASP A 777 10.62 28.81 41.84
N ASN A 778 11.36 29.53 41.00
CA ASN A 778 11.96 28.99 39.77
C ASN A 778 13.50 29.01 39.81
N SER A 779 14.14 29.42 40.91
CA SER A 779 15.61 29.52 41.07
C SER A 779 16.38 28.22 40.79
N THR A 780 15.70 27.08 40.81
CA THR A 780 16.27 25.75 40.49
C THR A 780 15.49 24.99 39.40
N GLY A 781 14.53 25.64 38.75
CA GLY A 781 13.65 25.05 37.76
C GLY A 781 12.34 24.55 38.36
N ALA A 782 11.28 25.32 38.14
CA ALA A 782 9.92 24.92 38.42
C ALA A 782 9.41 24.01 37.28
N ALA A 783 8.89 22.83 37.65
CA ALA A 783 8.39 21.87 36.67
C ALA A 783 7.29 22.49 35.78
N GLY A 784 7.51 22.43 34.46
CA GLY A 784 6.57 22.92 33.46
C GLY A 784 6.80 24.36 33.01
N TYR A 785 7.67 25.12 33.67
CA TYR A 785 8.04 26.48 33.25
C TYR A 785 9.34 26.45 32.43
N SER A 786 9.37 27.16 31.32
CA SER A 786 10.53 27.33 30.43
C SER A 786 10.93 28.80 30.38
N THR A 787 11.18 29.34 31.57
CA THR A 787 11.71 30.69 31.77
C THR A 787 12.97 30.59 32.62
N SER A 788 13.90 31.45 32.30
CA SER A 788 15.14 31.67 33.05
C SER A 788 14.93 32.55 34.28
N MET A 789 13.81 33.27 34.38
CA MET A 789 13.44 34.14 35.51
C MET A 789 13.44 33.37 36.83
N ASP A 790 14.15 33.84 37.85
CA ASP A 790 14.31 33.14 39.14
C ASP A 790 13.02 32.97 39.96
N GLY A 791 11.99 33.81 39.77
CA GLY A 791 10.70 33.64 40.41
C GLY A 791 9.53 34.19 39.61
N LEU A 792 8.33 33.68 39.87
CA LEU A 792 7.13 34.07 39.14
C LEU A 792 5.84 33.81 39.91
N THR A 793 4.73 34.36 39.42
CA THR A 793 3.40 34.10 39.95
C THR A 793 2.76 32.86 39.32
N VAL A 794 1.84 32.21 40.02
CA VAL A 794 0.83 31.37 39.33
C VAL A 794 -0.01 32.24 38.37
N PRO A 795 -0.71 31.66 37.37
CA PRO A 795 -1.60 32.45 36.52
C PRO A 795 -2.67 33.19 37.32
N LEU A 796 -2.61 34.53 37.30
CA LEU A 796 -3.57 35.42 37.93
C LEU A 796 -4.57 35.92 36.90
N THR A 797 -5.80 36.21 37.32
CA THR A 797 -6.84 36.71 36.43
C THR A 797 -7.42 38.00 37.00
N CYS A 798 -7.31 39.08 36.23
CA CYS A 798 -8.08 40.30 36.44
C CYS A 798 -9.45 40.14 35.79
N SER A 799 -10.52 40.53 36.49
CA SER A 799 -11.90 40.50 35.98
C SER A 799 -12.55 41.86 36.19
N VAL A 800 -13.02 42.49 35.12
CA VAL A 800 -13.57 43.86 35.13
C VAL A 800 -14.93 43.91 34.43
N PRO A 801 -15.96 44.55 35.02
CA PRO A 801 -17.22 44.76 34.34
C PRO A 801 -17.04 45.70 33.14
N VAL A 802 -17.60 45.33 31.99
CA VAL A 802 -17.58 46.07 30.73
C VAL A 802 -18.97 46.13 30.10
N ALA A 803 -19.20 47.07 29.19
CA ALA A 803 -20.45 47.15 28.45
C ALA A 803 -20.33 46.38 27.12
N PRO A 804 -21.14 45.33 26.87
CA PRO A 804 -21.13 44.62 25.59
C PRO A 804 -21.35 45.57 24.40
N GLY A 805 -20.58 45.38 23.33
CA GLY A 805 -20.64 46.19 22.11
C GLY A 805 -19.94 47.55 22.19
N VAL A 806 -19.40 47.94 23.35
CA VAL A 806 -18.68 49.21 23.53
C VAL A 806 -17.16 48.96 23.54
N PRO A 807 -16.36 49.64 22.71
CA PRO A 807 -14.90 49.47 22.71
C PRO A 807 -14.26 49.72 24.08
N VAL A 808 -13.34 48.86 24.48
CA VAL A 808 -12.55 48.91 25.71
C VAL A 808 -11.07 48.86 25.35
N THR A 809 -10.25 49.66 26.05
CA THR A 809 -8.79 49.63 25.90
C THR A 809 -8.15 48.87 27.05
N VAL A 810 -7.39 47.82 26.72
CA VAL A 810 -6.57 47.05 27.66
C VAL A 810 -5.10 47.40 27.43
N ARG A 811 -4.37 47.81 28.48
CA ARG A 811 -2.92 48.06 28.46
C ARG A 811 -2.24 47.19 29.49
N ILE A 812 -1.31 46.34 29.06
CA ILE A 812 -0.44 45.54 29.93
C ILE A 812 0.96 46.17 29.88
N ALA A 813 1.56 46.41 31.04
CA ALA A 813 2.89 47.02 31.15
C ALA A 813 3.73 46.36 32.24
N VAL A 814 5.05 46.33 32.05
CA VAL A 814 6.07 45.85 32.99
C VAL A 814 7.29 46.78 32.91
N ALA A 815 7.98 46.99 34.02
CA ALA A 815 9.20 47.81 34.10
C ALA A 815 10.07 47.40 35.29
N ASP A 816 11.38 47.56 35.13
CA ASP A 816 12.36 47.36 36.21
C ASP A 816 12.30 48.55 37.16
N THR A 817 12.52 48.32 38.44
CA THR A 817 12.40 49.35 39.47
C THR A 817 13.75 49.68 40.07
N SER A 818 14.04 50.98 40.23
CA SER A 818 15.27 51.55 40.79
C SER A 818 16.52 51.44 39.90
N ASP A 819 16.72 50.32 39.19
CA ASP A 819 17.68 50.20 38.09
C ASP A 819 17.10 49.35 36.95
N GLY A 820 17.89 49.02 35.92
CA GLY A 820 17.50 48.14 34.80
C GLY A 820 18.49 46.97 34.64
N ILE A 821 19.05 46.49 35.74
CA ILE A 821 20.12 45.47 35.72
C ILE A 821 19.55 44.05 35.68
N TYR A 822 18.48 43.80 36.44
CA TYR A 822 17.78 42.51 36.50
C TYR A 822 16.43 42.65 35.84
N ASP A 823 16.15 41.79 34.86
CA ASP A 823 14.93 41.92 34.07
C ASP A 823 13.72 41.29 34.76
N SER A 824 12.56 41.83 34.41
CA SER A 824 11.23 41.33 34.70
C SER A 824 10.46 40.99 33.42
N ALA A 825 9.44 40.15 33.57
CA ALA A 825 8.56 39.76 32.47
C ALA A 825 7.10 39.56 32.89
N VAL A 826 6.18 39.78 31.95
CA VAL A 826 4.78 39.40 32.08
C VAL A 826 4.34 38.56 30.88
N ALA A 827 3.79 37.38 31.17
CA ALA A 827 3.31 36.44 30.17
C ALA A 827 1.78 36.41 30.13
N LEU A 828 1.24 36.49 28.91
CA LEU A 828 -0.19 36.44 28.62
C LEU A 828 -0.47 35.18 27.80
N VAL A 829 -1.25 34.25 28.35
CA VAL A 829 -1.59 33.00 27.66
C VAL A 829 -2.45 33.28 26.43
N ASP A 830 -2.32 32.45 25.39
CA ASP A 830 -3.24 32.50 24.25
C ASP A 830 -4.71 32.37 24.69
N GLY A 831 -5.57 33.19 24.10
CA GLY A 831 -6.95 33.35 24.53
C GLY A 831 -7.13 33.98 25.92
N GLY A 832 -6.06 34.53 26.51
CA GLY A 832 -6.02 35.07 27.87
C GLY A 832 -6.79 36.38 28.06
N ILE A 833 -7.28 36.99 26.99
CA ILE A 833 -8.23 38.10 27.03
C ILE A 833 -9.58 37.63 26.50
N TRP A 834 -10.59 37.44 27.36
CA TRP A 834 -11.91 36.92 26.95
C TRP A 834 -13.05 37.60 27.70
N THR A 835 -14.29 37.40 27.25
CA THR A 835 -15.47 37.87 27.97
C THR A 835 -16.49 36.76 28.21
N ASP A 836 -17.16 36.78 29.37
CA ASP A 836 -18.32 35.94 29.71
C ASP A 836 -19.47 36.70 30.39
#